data_AF-A0A2P6VCQ6-F1
#
_entry.id   AF-A0A2P6VCQ6-F1
#
_cell.length_a   1.000
_cell.length_b   1.000
_cell.length_c   1.000
_cell.angle_alpha   90.00
_cell.angle_beta   90.00
_cell.angle_gamma   90.00
#
_symmetry.space_group_name_H-M   'P 1'
#
loop_
_entity.id
_entity.type
_entity.pdbx_description
1 polymer ?
#
loop_
_entity_poly.entity_id
_entity_poly.type
_entity_poly.pdbx_seq_one_letter_code
_entity_poly.pdbx_strand_id
1 'polypeptide(L)'
;MQVSLMAAAARATVPQPTSRRPQQHAALRALPVRQHAVAVAATRLQAAARRQRRFVAVAAAAGTPRDFEEKKERFAAANKDYAVLTQQIEDTSKEVVEELQGTSLFLVGMMGSGKSTVGKLVSKALGYCFFDTDTLIEQLAQKKVSEIFAEEGEAAFRELETQVLAELAPFKNCVVATGGGVPMRAENWGHMQGGISIWLNGPPTLLAHRVVGDGTATRPLLSQDGGSEGGGGAAGGDAYAAAVARLSALLEERQQLYQISDLTVSLEGSGPDADLGAPAMMVCYRVLVLLNQRIKADTEERKRRMDFEIVQDELPSTMRVMESRAARYRALERLRQLGQPGSSLWARGMAAAAQPAPVDDGMIELTVDGQPVRVPKGSNLLQACDAAGKDIPRFCYHQRLSIAGNCRMCLVEVEKSPKPVASCAMPAGPGMNVKTDTPLVKKAREGVMEFLLINHPLDCPICDQGGECDLQDQSMVFGSDRSRFTEVKRAVADKNLGPLVKTVMTRCIHCTRCIRFAKEIAGTDDLGITGRGRDAEVGTYVEKLMTSELSGNVIDLCPVGALTSKPSAFTYRNWELKSTESVDTSDALGANIRVDARGVEVIRIVPRLNEEVNQEWISDKARFQYDALRYQRLNVPYVRGEKGLQQANWPQAFAAIRAAASKVQGHEMRAVAGRLADAESMVALKDLMNRLGCGDLRSEAGFADLDADTRSAYLFNSTVAGIDQADAVLLVGCNARLEAPVLNARLRAANLAGVPVAYVGAPADLTYPVEVLGEGADALDKLTKAGSEFLKRFKGAQRPMVIVGAGVLQRADRDAVMQKVANVVDKAEVVREGWNGFNVLHDAAARVAALDVGFLPSARARASKAAPKLVYLLGADDYSDADVPAGAFVIYQGHHGDRGAARADVVLPSTAYTEKYATYVNTEGRPQTTKTAVASLGDARDDWKVVRALSEVLGAPLPYNTIDDVRRRLSDVAPHLARRDAVEAPLWLAGEYWKAVGNSKAAAVPGSLASGIANFYQTDAISRASKVMANEPAAGQPARQHPRALRPPGAELRRGLPREAEGSGNGSDQFDEEEASAGSTSASDGAEQVLTEALADEGEAQKEEQSMWGDEDEGAESDASGMADIPDSSEAEAGDAAGSAGDWEEEAGADDEDNGW
;
A
#
# COMPACT_ATOMS: atom_id res chain seq x y z
N MET A 1 2.09 -6.03 -72.42
CA MET A 1 2.43 -4.92 -73.32
C MET A 1 3.57 -4.15 -72.65
N GLN A 2 4.81 -4.46 -73.07
CA GLN A 2 5.75 -3.53 -73.75
C GLN A 2 6.34 -2.44 -72.83
N VAL A 3 7.64 -2.18 -72.71
CA VAL A 3 8.89 -2.81 -73.20
C VAL A 3 10.05 -1.95 -72.60
N SER A 4 11.15 -2.61 -72.17
CA SER A 4 12.57 -2.13 -72.24
C SER A 4 13.09 -1.00 -71.31
N LEU A 5 14.38 -0.88 -70.93
CA LEU A 5 15.67 -1.44 -71.38
C LEU A 5 16.77 -1.18 -70.30
N MET A 6 17.67 -2.17 -70.08
CA MET A 6 19.15 -2.18 -69.86
C MET A 6 19.93 -1.00 -69.18
N ALA A 7 21.15 -1.12 -68.62
CA ALA A 7 22.06 -2.17 -68.12
C ALA A 7 23.41 -1.48 -67.72
N ALA A 8 24.19 -2.13 -66.83
CA ALA A 8 25.66 -2.10 -66.66
C ALA A 8 26.37 -0.79 -66.16
N ALA A 9 27.05 -0.77 -64.99
CA ALA A 9 28.45 -1.19 -64.68
C ALA A 9 29.54 -0.24 -65.26
N ALA A 10 30.69 0.10 -64.68
CA ALA A 10 31.34 -0.04 -63.38
C ALA A 10 32.66 0.80 -63.39
N ARG A 11 33.10 1.28 -62.20
CA ARG A 11 34.50 1.45 -61.71
C ARG A 11 35.48 2.53 -62.23
N ALA A 12 36.24 3.02 -61.22
CA ALA A 12 37.62 3.56 -61.17
C ALA A 12 37.86 5.05 -61.55
N THR A 13 38.65 5.89 -60.87
CA THR A 13 39.53 5.87 -59.67
C THR A 13 40.00 7.31 -59.38
N VAL A 14 40.04 7.72 -58.10
CA VAL A 14 41.01 8.56 -57.32
C VAL A 14 41.95 9.52 -58.11
N PRO A 15 42.18 10.83 -57.74
CA PRO A 15 42.73 11.27 -56.43
C PRO A 15 42.27 12.65 -55.86
N GLN A 16 42.54 12.87 -54.56
CA GLN A 16 42.53 14.18 -53.86
C GLN A 16 43.78 15.02 -54.22
N PRO A 17 43.78 16.37 -54.17
CA PRO A 17 43.94 17.13 -52.90
C PRO A 17 43.28 18.54 -52.80
N THR A 18 42.89 18.84 -51.55
CA THR A 18 42.94 20.13 -50.82
C THR A 18 42.55 21.48 -51.45
N SER A 19 41.52 22.10 -50.84
CA SER A 19 41.56 23.40 -50.13
C SER A 19 40.51 24.46 -50.53
N ARG A 20 39.85 24.98 -49.47
CA ARG A 20 39.23 26.32 -49.28
C ARG A 20 37.98 26.73 -50.11
N ARG A 21 36.83 26.69 -49.41
CA ARG A 21 35.61 27.57 -49.33
C ARG A 21 35.55 28.82 -50.27
N PRO A 22 34.36 29.36 -50.70
CA PRO A 22 33.16 29.56 -49.83
C PRO A 22 31.75 29.60 -50.52
N GLN A 23 30.70 29.76 -49.66
CA GLN A 23 29.28 30.13 -49.93
C GLN A 23 28.44 29.07 -50.65
N GLN A 24 27.40 28.47 -50.05
CA GLN A 24 26.13 29.09 -49.62
C GLN A 24 25.56 28.33 -48.41
N HIS A 25 25.18 29.05 -47.33
CA HIS A 25 24.30 28.51 -46.29
C HIS A 25 23.42 29.63 -45.74
N ALA A 26 22.14 29.59 -46.12
CA ALA A 26 21.05 30.27 -45.46
C ALA A 26 19.79 29.41 -45.63
N ALA A 27 19.61 28.42 -44.74
CA ALA A 27 18.36 27.77 -44.35
C ALA A 27 18.71 26.51 -43.56
N LEU A 28 18.77 26.62 -42.23
CA LEU A 28 18.62 25.51 -41.26
C LEU A 28 18.78 26.12 -39.85
N ARG A 29 17.74 26.82 -39.40
CA ARG A 29 17.50 27.13 -37.99
C ARG A 29 16.03 26.82 -37.69
N ALA A 30 15.76 25.60 -37.24
CA ALA A 30 14.68 25.22 -36.33
C ALA A 30 14.56 23.69 -36.25
N LEU A 31 15.28 23.04 -35.32
CA LEU A 31 14.92 21.73 -34.73
C LEU A 31 15.44 21.68 -33.28
N PRO A 32 14.71 21.08 -32.31
CA PRO A 32 14.79 21.45 -30.90
C PRO A 32 15.84 20.66 -30.09
N VAL A 33 16.53 21.39 -29.21
CA VAL A 33 17.64 20.99 -28.33
C VAL A 33 17.29 19.91 -27.28
N ARG A 34 16.03 19.44 -27.19
CA ARG A 34 15.61 18.47 -26.15
C ARG A 34 15.89 17.00 -26.47
N GLN A 35 15.94 16.59 -27.74
CA GLN A 35 16.10 15.16 -28.07
C GLN A 35 17.55 14.66 -27.96
N HIS A 36 18.54 15.53 -28.18
CA HIS A 36 19.96 15.17 -28.04
C HIS A 36 20.39 15.02 -26.57
N ALA A 37 19.86 15.87 -25.67
CA ALA A 37 20.18 15.79 -24.24
C ALA A 37 19.62 14.51 -23.59
N VAL A 38 18.41 14.08 -23.98
CA VAL A 38 17.78 12.85 -23.47
C VAL A 38 18.49 11.60 -24.01
N ALA A 39 18.90 11.59 -25.28
CA ALA A 39 19.67 10.48 -25.84
C ALA A 39 21.06 10.34 -25.19
N VAL A 40 21.76 11.46 -24.96
CA VAL A 40 23.06 11.47 -24.26
C VAL A 40 22.90 11.09 -22.78
N ALA A 41 21.83 11.54 -22.11
CA ALA A 41 21.52 11.15 -20.73
C ALA A 41 21.15 9.66 -20.61
N ALA A 42 20.35 9.12 -21.52
CA ALA A 42 19.98 7.70 -21.55
C ALA A 42 21.17 6.79 -21.83
N THR A 43 22.07 7.21 -22.73
CA THR A 43 23.32 6.47 -23.02
C THR A 43 24.27 6.53 -21.82
N ARG A 44 24.35 7.67 -21.11
CA ARG A 44 25.10 7.81 -19.84
C ARG A 44 24.50 7.01 -18.69
N LEU A 45 23.17 6.93 -18.59
CA LEU A 45 22.44 6.12 -17.60
C LEU A 45 22.62 4.61 -17.85
N GLN A 46 22.59 4.17 -19.10
CA GLN A 46 22.87 2.77 -19.45
C GLN A 46 24.35 2.40 -19.24
N ALA A 47 25.27 3.32 -19.51
CA ALA A 47 26.69 3.15 -19.19
C ALA A 47 26.93 3.12 -17.67
N ALA A 48 26.25 3.97 -16.90
CA ALA A 48 26.28 4.01 -15.45
C ALA A 48 25.70 2.71 -14.84
N ALA A 49 24.58 2.21 -15.33
CA ALA A 49 23.96 0.97 -14.86
C ALA A 49 24.82 -0.28 -15.18
N ARG A 50 25.49 -0.32 -16.35
CA ARG A 50 26.45 -1.38 -16.69
C ARG A 50 27.70 -1.30 -15.81
N ARG A 51 28.21 -0.09 -15.53
CA ARG A 51 29.33 0.14 -14.61
C ARG A 51 28.96 -0.24 -13.16
N GLN A 52 27.77 0.11 -12.69
CA GLN A 52 27.27 -0.22 -11.36
C GLN A 52 27.09 -1.74 -11.16
N ARG A 53 26.59 -2.46 -12.17
CA ARG A 53 26.56 -3.95 -12.14
C ARG A 53 27.97 -4.55 -12.08
N ARG A 54 28.92 -3.96 -12.80
CA ARG A 54 30.34 -4.36 -12.77
C ARG A 54 30.97 -4.04 -11.42
N PHE A 55 30.65 -2.90 -10.83
CA PHE A 55 31.08 -2.51 -9.48
C PHE A 55 30.57 -3.47 -8.41
N VAL A 56 29.27 -3.81 -8.42
CA VAL A 56 28.70 -4.78 -7.47
C VAL A 56 29.38 -6.15 -7.59
N ALA A 57 29.70 -6.61 -8.81
CA ALA A 57 30.42 -7.86 -9.02
C ALA A 57 31.87 -7.80 -8.50
N VAL A 58 32.56 -6.67 -8.71
CA VAL A 58 33.93 -6.44 -8.25
C VAL A 58 33.99 -6.30 -6.72
N ALA A 59 33.06 -5.54 -6.12
CA ALA A 59 32.94 -5.36 -4.68
C ALA A 59 32.61 -6.68 -3.95
N ALA A 60 31.77 -7.54 -4.55
CA ALA A 60 31.47 -8.87 -4.03
C ALA A 60 32.69 -9.82 -4.09
N ALA A 61 33.54 -9.70 -5.12
CA ALA A 61 34.76 -10.50 -5.25
C ALA A 61 35.89 -10.03 -4.29
N ALA A 62 36.01 -8.72 -4.07
CA ALA A 62 37.01 -8.13 -3.17
C ALA A 62 36.71 -8.35 -1.66
N GLY A 63 35.46 -8.67 -1.31
CA GLY A 63 34.98 -8.80 0.08
C GLY A 63 34.98 -10.21 0.68
N THR A 64 35.66 -11.20 0.09
CA THR A 64 35.70 -12.57 0.67
C THR A 64 36.87 -12.75 1.65
N PRO A 65 36.63 -13.18 2.92
CA PRO A 65 37.70 -13.48 3.86
C PRO A 65 38.24 -14.88 3.58
N ARG A 66 39.05 -15.05 2.53
CA ARG A 66 39.68 -16.35 2.21
C ARG A 66 41.19 -16.42 2.38
N ASP A 67 41.85 -15.32 2.71
CA ASP A 67 43.32 -15.23 2.63
C ASP A 67 44.03 -15.00 3.97
N PHE A 68 43.34 -15.21 5.10
CA PHE A 68 43.89 -14.91 6.44
C PHE A 68 44.38 -16.13 7.23
N GLU A 69 43.76 -17.31 7.13
CA GLU A 69 44.21 -18.50 7.88
C GLU A 69 45.67 -18.86 7.54
N GLU A 70 46.03 -18.80 6.26
CA GLU A 70 47.35 -19.22 5.76
C GLU A 70 48.49 -18.23 6.09
N LYS A 71 48.17 -16.98 6.45
CA LYS A 71 49.15 -15.95 6.83
C LYS A 71 49.18 -15.65 8.33
N LYS A 72 48.14 -16.04 9.08
CA LYS A 72 48.05 -15.91 10.55
C LYS A 72 49.16 -16.69 11.25
N GLU A 73 49.45 -17.90 10.79
CA GLU A 73 50.52 -18.74 11.35
C GLU A 73 51.92 -18.19 11.08
N ARG A 74 52.10 -17.53 9.92
CA ARG A 74 53.40 -17.00 9.49
C ARG A 74 53.80 -15.71 10.23
N PHE A 75 52.83 -14.93 10.72
CA PHE A 75 53.08 -13.69 11.48
C PHE A 75 53.04 -13.90 13.00
N ALA A 76 52.21 -14.80 13.51
CA ALA A 76 52.19 -15.16 14.93
C ALA A 76 53.52 -15.78 15.41
N ALA A 77 54.26 -16.43 14.50
CA ALA A 77 55.58 -16.98 14.78
C ALA A 77 56.69 -15.92 14.96
N ALA A 78 56.44 -14.65 14.65
CA ALA A 78 57.51 -13.66 14.48
C ALA A 78 57.76 -12.68 15.65
N ASN A 79 56.89 -12.52 16.66
CA ASN A 79 57.20 -11.65 17.82
C ASN A 79 56.29 -11.93 19.04
N LYS A 80 56.88 -12.28 20.19
CA LYS A 80 56.18 -12.63 21.44
C LYS A 80 55.57 -11.43 22.21
N ASP A 81 55.92 -10.19 21.85
CA ASP A 81 55.51 -8.99 22.60
C ASP A 81 54.10 -8.44 22.24
N TYR A 82 53.38 -9.06 21.28
CA TYR A 82 52.08 -8.55 20.80
C TYR A 82 50.84 -9.27 21.34
N ALA A 83 50.98 -10.30 22.18
CA ALA A 83 49.86 -11.08 22.70
C ALA A 83 48.91 -10.23 23.58
N VAL A 84 49.46 -9.38 24.45
CA VAL A 84 48.68 -8.49 25.34
C VAL A 84 47.90 -7.44 24.55
N LEU A 85 48.53 -6.84 23.53
CA LEU A 85 47.87 -5.85 22.67
C LEU A 85 46.74 -6.49 21.84
N THR A 86 46.92 -7.74 21.41
CA THR A 86 45.90 -8.48 20.65
C THR A 86 44.64 -8.69 21.51
N GLN A 87 44.81 -9.08 22.77
CA GLN A 87 43.69 -9.20 23.72
C GLN A 87 42.99 -7.86 23.95
N GLN A 88 43.74 -6.78 24.16
CA GLN A 88 43.18 -5.44 24.36
C GLN A 88 42.38 -4.94 23.14
N ILE A 89 42.82 -5.28 21.92
CA ILE A 89 42.10 -4.96 20.69
C ILE A 89 40.77 -5.73 20.63
N GLU A 90 40.77 -7.02 20.97
CA GLU A 90 39.54 -7.85 20.99
C GLU A 90 38.53 -7.37 22.04
N ASP A 91 39.00 -6.98 23.23
CA ASP A 91 38.11 -6.50 24.29
C ASP A 91 37.52 -5.13 23.93
N THR A 92 38.35 -4.21 23.43
CA THR A 92 37.90 -2.87 23.01
C THR A 92 36.98 -2.94 21.78
N SER A 93 37.22 -3.86 20.85
CA SER A 93 36.39 -3.97 19.65
C SER A 93 34.98 -4.47 19.96
N LYS A 94 34.79 -5.37 20.93
CA LYS A 94 33.47 -5.82 21.38
C LYS A 94 32.62 -4.66 21.91
N GLU A 95 33.19 -3.80 22.77
CA GLU A 95 32.50 -2.62 23.28
C GLU A 95 32.10 -1.66 22.14
N VAL A 96 32.99 -1.45 21.17
CA VAL A 96 32.76 -0.51 20.06
C VAL A 96 31.72 -1.04 19.07
N VAL A 97 31.66 -2.36 18.81
CA VAL A 97 30.73 -2.96 17.86
C VAL A 97 29.27 -2.85 18.30
N GLU A 98 28.99 -3.05 19.60
CA GLU A 98 27.62 -2.92 20.14
C GLU A 98 27.05 -1.50 19.92
N GLU A 99 27.90 -0.48 20.08
CA GLU A 99 27.47 0.91 20.05
C GLU A 99 27.51 1.55 18.65
N LEU A 100 28.31 1.02 17.70
CA LEU A 100 28.42 1.59 16.34
C LEU A 100 27.14 1.43 15.48
N GLN A 101 26.24 0.50 15.83
CA GLN A 101 24.94 0.25 15.15
C GLN A 101 25.02 0.20 13.60
N GLY A 102 26.16 -0.26 13.09
CA GLY A 102 26.45 -0.42 11.66
C GLY A 102 26.84 0.84 10.88
N THR A 103 27.36 1.84 11.57
CA THR A 103 27.95 3.05 10.99
C THR A 103 29.29 2.74 10.31
N SER A 104 29.49 3.18 9.06
CA SER A 104 30.72 2.92 8.30
C SER A 104 31.87 3.86 8.71
N LEU A 105 33.12 3.42 8.53
CA LEU A 105 34.34 4.18 8.87
C LEU A 105 35.11 4.56 7.61
N PHE A 106 35.52 5.83 7.49
CA PHE A 106 36.28 6.35 6.35
C PHE A 106 37.68 6.77 6.80
N LEU A 107 38.72 6.07 6.35
CA LEU A 107 40.11 6.39 6.67
C LEU A 107 40.68 7.38 5.65
N VAL A 108 41.15 8.52 6.16
CA VAL A 108 41.65 9.65 5.37
C VAL A 108 43.09 9.97 5.79
N GLY A 109 43.93 10.42 4.85
CA GLY A 109 45.30 10.87 5.16
C GLY A 109 46.27 10.75 3.99
N MET A 110 47.47 11.30 4.16
CA MET A 110 48.51 11.35 3.12
C MET A 110 49.02 9.97 2.68
N MET A 111 49.68 9.90 1.53
CA MET A 111 50.33 8.67 1.08
C MET A 111 51.42 8.23 2.09
N GLY A 112 51.57 6.92 2.30
CA GLY A 112 52.47 6.39 3.34
C GLY A 112 51.89 6.36 4.77
N SER A 113 50.68 6.88 4.98
CA SER A 113 50.03 6.86 6.31
C SER A 113 49.52 5.49 6.75
N GLY A 114 49.48 4.51 5.84
CA GLY A 114 49.08 3.13 6.15
C GLY A 114 47.58 2.86 6.16
N LYS A 115 46.75 3.71 5.52
CA LYS A 115 45.27 3.57 5.45
C LYS A 115 44.80 2.16 5.11
N SER A 116 45.32 1.56 4.04
CA SER A 116 44.90 0.21 3.62
C SER A 116 45.32 -0.87 4.61
N THR A 117 46.48 -0.71 5.26
CA THR A 117 46.99 -1.66 6.26
C THR A 117 46.22 -1.56 7.57
N VAL A 118 46.02 -0.35 8.10
CA VAL A 118 45.24 -0.09 9.32
C VAL A 118 43.77 -0.42 9.08
N GLY A 119 43.21 -0.09 7.93
CA GLY A 119 41.82 -0.39 7.57
C GLY A 119 41.50 -1.88 7.55
N LYS A 120 42.40 -2.73 7.04
CA LYS A 120 42.26 -4.19 7.11
C LYS A 120 42.28 -4.72 8.54
N LEU A 121 43.08 -4.11 9.43
CA LEU A 121 43.14 -4.50 10.83
C LEU A 121 41.88 -4.08 11.59
N VAL A 122 41.41 -2.84 11.39
CA VAL A 122 40.19 -2.30 12.00
C VAL A 122 38.96 -3.05 11.51
N SER A 123 38.85 -3.30 10.20
CA SER A 123 37.73 -4.06 9.63
C SER A 123 37.65 -5.46 10.22
N LYS A 124 38.82 -6.11 10.40
CA LYS A 124 38.88 -7.44 11.01
C LYS A 124 38.53 -7.41 12.50
N ALA A 125 38.97 -6.40 13.24
CA ALA A 125 38.65 -6.25 14.65
C ALA A 125 37.15 -6.01 14.89
N LEU A 126 36.48 -5.30 13.98
CA LEU A 126 35.05 -4.95 14.06
C LEU A 126 34.12 -5.96 13.35
N GLY A 127 34.65 -6.86 12.52
CA GLY A 127 33.85 -7.75 11.68
C GLY A 127 33.20 -7.04 10.47
N TYR A 128 33.79 -5.94 10.00
CA TYR A 128 33.27 -5.10 8.91
C TYR A 128 33.91 -5.44 7.56
N CYS A 129 33.24 -5.11 6.46
CA CYS A 129 33.78 -5.23 5.10
C CYS A 129 34.85 -4.17 4.85
N PHE A 130 35.97 -4.51 4.23
CA PHE A 130 37.03 -3.55 3.88
C PHE A 130 37.00 -3.21 2.38
N PHE A 131 37.05 -1.92 2.07
CA PHE A 131 37.18 -1.42 0.70
C PHE A 131 38.36 -0.46 0.58
N ASP A 132 39.14 -0.58 -0.49
CA ASP A 132 40.21 0.36 -0.86
C ASP A 132 39.80 1.05 -2.16
N THR A 133 39.59 2.37 -2.12
CA THR A 133 39.07 3.12 -3.27
C THR A 133 40.00 3.03 -4.47
N ASP A 134 41.31 3.05 -4.26
CA ASP A 134 42.29 3.03 -5.34
C ASP A 134 42.26 1.66 -6.05
N THR A 135 42.18 0.58 -5.28
CA THR A 135 42.05 -0.79 -5.82
C THR A 135 40.74 -0.97 -6.59
N LEU A 136 39.63 -0.42 -6.09
CA LEU A 136 38.34 -0.48 -6.77
C LEU A 136 38.37 0.29 -8.09
N ILE A 137 39.02 1.47 -8.14
CA ILE A 137 39.19 2.25 -9.37
C ILE A 137 39.98 1.45 -10.41
N GLU A 138 41.11 0.84 -10.02
CA GLU A 138 41.91 0.01 -10.93
C GLU A 138 41.12 -1.19 -11.48
N GLN A 139 40.35 -1.87 -10.62
CA GLN A 139 39.53 -3.02 -11.02
C GLN A 139 38.37 -2.62 -11.96
N LEU A 140 37.76 -1.46 -11.73
CA LEU A 140 36.70 -0.92 -12.59
C LEU A 140 37.24 -0.44 -13.94
N ALA A 141 38.38 0.25 -13.93
CA ALA A 141 39.00 0.80 -15.12
C ALA A 141 39.76 -0.26 -15.94
N GLN A 142 40.13 -1.41 -15.32
CA GLN A 142 41.03 -2.42 -15.90
C GLN A 142 42.40 -1.83 -16.34
N LYS A 143 42.84 -0.78 -15.65
CA LYS A 143 44.10 -0.05 -15.87
C LYS A 143 44.72 0.27 -14.52
N LYS A 144 46.04 0.37 -14.46
CA LYS A 144 46.70 0.86 -13.23
C LYS A 144 46.46 2.35 -13.06
N VAL A 145 46.45 2.86 -11.82
CA VAL A 145 46.29 4.30 -11.56
C VAL A 145 47.32 5.12 -12.36
N SER A 146 48.56 4.63 -12.49
CA SER A 146 49.61 5.29 -13.30
C SER A 146 49.25 5.45 -14.77
N GLU A 147 48.55 4.48 -15.37
CA GLU A 147 48.13 4.52 -16.76
C GLU A 147 46.94 5.47 -16.94
N ILE A 148 46.01 5.50 -15.97
CA ILE A 148 44.88 6.45 -15.97
C ILE A 148 45.39 7.89 -15.92
N PHE A 149 46.37 8.19 -15.06
CA PHE A 149 46.96 9.52 -14.98
C PHE A 149 47.70 9.92 -16.27
N ALA A 150 48.38 8.97 -16.93
CA ALA A 150 49.12 9.23 -18.16
C ALA A 150 48.22 9.44 -19.39
N GLU A 151 47.12 8.68 -19.49
CA GLU A 151 46.23 8.68 -20.67
C GLU A 151 45.07 9.67 -20.55
N GLU A 152 44.47 9.77 -19.36
CA GLU A 152 43.18 10.46 -19.14
C GLU A 152 43.34 11.70 -18.23
N GLY A 153 44.50 11.86 -17.59
CA GLY A 153 44.85 13.01 -16.76
C GLY A 153 44.25 12.97 -15.35
N GLU A 154 44.73 13.86 -14.48
CA GLU A 154 44.32 13.90 -13.06
C GLU A 154 42.84 14.21 -12.88
N ALA A 155 42.26 15.10 -13.70
CA ALA A 155 40.86 15.49 -13.58
C ALA A 155 39.90 14.31 -13.76
N ALA A 156 40.18 13.40 -14.71
CA ALA A 156 39.39 12.19 -14.94
C ALA A 156 39.53 11.18 -13.79
N PHE A 157 40.73 11.03 -13.23
CA PHE A 157 40.94 10.19 -12.05
C PHE A 157 40.15 10.70 -10.83
N ARG A 158 40.11 12.02 -10.61
CA ARG A 158 39.31 12.62 -9.52
C ARG A 158 37.81 12.43 -9.70
N GLU A 159 37.31 12.39 -10.94
CA GLU A 159 35.90 12.04 -11.22
C GLU A 159 35.60 10.59 -10.86
N LEU A 160 36.51 9.66 -11.16
CA LEU A 160 36.38 8.26 -10.77
C LEU A 160 36.45 8.07 -9.25
N GLU A 161 37.31 8.81 -8.54
CA GLU A 161 37.34 8.82 -7.06
C GLU A 161 36.00 9.26 -6.47
N THR A 162 35.41 10.35 -6.96
CA THR A 162 34.09 10.83 -6.52
C THR A 162 33.01 9.80 -6.81
N GLN A 163 33.03 9.17 -7.99
CA GLN A 163 32.04 8.17 -8.37
C GLN A 163 32.10 6.92 -7.47
N VAL A 164 33.30 6.36 -7.25
CA VAL A 164 33.46 5.17 -6.39
C VAL A 164 33.02 5.46 -4.96
N LEU A 165 33.33 6.65 -4.45
CA LEU A 165 32.89 7.05 -3.11
C LEU A 165 31.36 7.20 -3.03
N ALA A 166 30.72 7.77 -4.06
CA ALA A 166 29.27 7.88 -4.15
C ALA A 166 28.58 6.51 -4.19
N GLU A 167 29.20 5.53 -4.86
CA GLU A 167 28.70 4.15 -4.92
C GLU A 167 28.91 3.41 -3.59
N LEU A 168 29.96 3.74 -2.82
CA LEU A 168 30.21 3.16 -1.48
C LEU A 168 29.36 3.80 -0.36
N ALA A 169 28.92 5.05 -0.51
CA ALA A 169 28.18 5.78 0.50
C ALA A 169 26.91 5.09 1.07
N PRO A 170 26.12 4.30 0.30
CA PRO A 170 24.96 3.59 0.82
C PRO A 170 25.29 2.35 1.65
N PHE A 171 26.53 1.84 1.59
CA PHE A 171 26.93 0.62 2.30
C PHE A 171 27.13 0.88 3.79
N LYS A 172 26.59 -0.02 4.61
CA LYS A 172 26.76 -0.07 6.07
C LYS A 172 27.76 -1.15 6.48
N ASN A 173 28.28 -1.09 7.71
CA ASN A 173 29.25 -2.07 8.24
C ASN A 173 30.53 -2.17 7.39
N CYS A 174 31.04 -1.04 6.86
CA CYS A 174 32.26 -1.05 6.06
C CYS A 174 33.34 -0.10 6.58
N VAL A 175 34.59 -0.47 6.33
CA VAL A 175 35.79 0.37 6.54
C VAL A 175 36.36 0.69 5.16
N VAL A 176 36.37 1.97 4.80
CA VAL A 176 36.80 2.46 3.48
C VAL A 176 38.13 3.20 3.62
N ALA A 177 39.19 2.69 2.99
CA ALA A 177 40.44 3.42 2.82
C ALA A 177 40.32 4.33 1.60
N THR A 178 40.39 5.65 1.83
CA THR A 178 40.23 6.65 0.77
C THR A 178 41.57 7.06 0.16
N GLY A 179 41.56 7.39 -1.13
CA GLY A 179 42.68 8.01 -1.84
C GLY A 179 43.07 9.35 -1.20
N GLY A 180 44.36 9.69 -1.23
CA GLY A 180 44.88 10.88 -0.54
C GLY A 180 44.31 12.21 -1.03
N GLY A 181 43.73 12.27 -2.23
CA GLY A 181 43.11 13.48 -2.78
C GLY A 181 41.59 13.54 -2.66
N VAL A 182 40.94 12.51 -2.10
CA VAL A 182 39.48 12.47 -1.92
C VAL A 182 38.93 13.71 -1.19
N PRO A 183 39.57 14.23 -0.11
CA PRO A 183 39.07 15.42 0.58
C PRO A 183 39.12 16.73 -0.20
N MET A 184 39.82 16.78 -1.34
CA MET A 184 40.00 18.01 -2.14
C MET A 184 38.70 18.46 -2.83
N ARG A 185 37.73 17.57 -3.03
CA ARG A 185 36.41 17.91 -3.57
C ARG A 185 35.40 17.99 -2.44
N ALA A 186 34.73 19.14 -2.30
CA ALA A 186 33.71 19.37 -1.29
C ALA A 186 32.57 18.34 -1.35
N GLU A 187 32.23 17.85 -2.55
CA GLU A 187 31.19 16.83 -2.78
C GLU A 187 31.50 15.50 -2.08
N ASN A 188 32.77 15.11 -2.01
CA ASN A 188 33.20 13.86 -1.39
C ASN A 188 32.93 13.84 0.12
N TRP A 189 32.96 15.00 0.79
CA TRP A 189 32.55 15.11 2.19
C TRP A 189 31.06 14.82 2.38
N GLY A 190 30.22 15.15 1.40
CA GLY A 190 28.80 14.80 1.41
C GLY A 190 28.57 13.29 1.40
N HIS A 191 29.40 12.53 0.67
CA HIS A 191 29.32 11.07 0.61
C HIS A 191 29.82 10.39 1.90
N MET A 192 30.79 10.99 2.60
CA MET A 192 31.32 10.45 3.87
C MET A 192 30.49 10.81 5.10
N GLN A 193 29.56 11.78 5.02
CA GLN A 193 28.73 12.25 6.14
C GLN A 193 27.85 11.17 6.80
N GLY A 194 27.57 10.07 6.09
CA GLY A 194 26.83 8.93 6.63
C GLY A 194 27.64 8.01 7.55
N GLY A 195 28.95 8.23 7.69
CA GLY A 195 29.85 7.46 8.54
C GLY A 195 30.83 8.34 9.33
N ILE A 196 31.79 7.72 10.02
CA ILE A 196 32.80 8.41 10.83
C ILE A 196 34.10 8.52 10.02
N SER A 197 34.58 9.74 9.81
CA SER A 197 35.83 10.01 9.12
C SER A 197 37.01 10.07 10.11
N ILE A 198 38.10 9.38 9.79
CA ILE A 198 39.25 9.21 10.68
C ILE A 198 40.51 9.60 9.92
N TRP A 199 41.17 10.66 10.37
CA TRP A 199 42.43 11.11 9.83
C TRP A 199 43.62 10.39 10.47
N LEU A 200 44.39 9.67 9.65
CA LEU A 200 45.69 9.09 10.05
C LEU A 200 46.80 10.14 9.81
N ASN A 201 47.17 10.83 10.89
CA ASN A 201 48.13 11.93 10.88
C ASN A 201 49.55 11.44 11.22
N GLY A 202 50.52 11.72 10.36
CA GLY A 202 51.92 11.40 10.62
C GLY A 202 52.86 12.44 10.00
N PRO A 203 54.05 12.67 10.60
CA PRO A 203 54.97 13.70 10.12
C PRO A 203 55.50 13.38 8.71
N PRO A 204 55.76 14.40 7.86
CA PRO A 204 56.26 14.19 6.50
C PRO A 204 57.54 13.36 6.42
N THR A 205 58.42 13.44 7.43
CA THR A 205 59.64 12.64 7.55
C THR A 205 59.36 11.14 7.67
N LEU A 206 58.38 10.76 8.49
CA LEU A 206 57.90 9.38 8.64
C LEU A 206 57.24 8.87 7.35
N LEU A 207 56.38 9.70 6.75
CA LEU A 207 55.69 9.35 5.52
C LEU A 207 56.67 9.17 4.36
N ALA A 208 57.66 10.05 4.22
CA ALA A 208 58.72 9.94 3.23
C ALA A 208 59.54 8.66 3.41
N HIS A 209 59.85 8.27 4.66
CA HIS A 209 60.60 7.05 4.94
C HIS A 209 59.84 5.80 4.47
N ARG A 210 58.52 5.77 4.70
CA ARG A 210 57.64 4.69 4.23
C ARG A 210 57.47 4.69 2.71
N VAL A 211 57.39 5.87 2.09
CA VAL A 211 57.20 6.01 0.64
C VAL A 211 58.46 5.63 -0.15
N VAL A 212 59.64 6.01 0.34
CA VAL A 212 60.93 5.68 -0.31
C VAL A 212 61.28 4.19 -0.15
N GLY A 213 60.92 3.58 0.98
CA GLY A 213 61.12 2.14 1.22
C GLY A 213 60.30 1.22 0.31
N ASP A 214 59.14 1.67 -0.18
CA ASP A 214 58.25 0.90 -1.07
C ASP A 214 58.63 0.98 -2.58
N GLY A 215 59.61 1.83 -2.95
CA GLY A 215 60.04 2.07 -4.33
C GLY A 215 59.28 3.19 -5.05
N THR A 216 60.01 4.10 -5.72
CA THR A 216 59.47 5.32 -6.37
C THR A 216 58.79 5.07 -7.73
N ALA A 217 58.89 3.88 -8.31
CA ALA A 217 58.40 3.57 -9.67
C ALA A 217 56.89 3.31 -9.77
N THR A 218 56.18 3.12 -8.65
CA THR A 218 54.74 2.78 -8.64
C THR A 218 53.81 3.97 -8.39
N ARG A 219 54.33 5.21 -8.24
CA ARG A 219 53.54 6.36 -7.79
C ARG A 219 53.76 7.62 -8.67
N PRO A 220 52.82 7.95 -9.58
CA PRO A 220 52.97 9.01 -10.60
C PRO A 220 53.23 10.41 -10.05
N LEU A 221 52.73 10.72 -8.85
CA LEU A 221 52.85 12.04 -8.21
C LEU A 221 54.25 12.38 -7.70
N LEU A 222 55.24 11.47 -7.83
CA LEU A 222 56.64 11.74 -7.49
C LEU A 222 57.54 11.82 -8.73
N SER A 223 57.05 11.39 -9.91
CA SER A 223 57.81 11.35 -11.16
C SER A 223 57.26 12.35 -12.16
N GLN A 224 57.85 13.54 -12.23
CA GLN A 224 58.35 14.16 -13.47
C GLN A 224 58.69 15.64 -13.31
N ASP A 225 59.83 15.96 -13.91
CA ASP A 225 60.44 17.25 -14.10
C ASP A 225 59.66 18.13 -15.09
N GLY A 226 59.40 19.37 -14.70
CA GLY A 226 59.17 20.48 -15.62
C GLY A 226 60.50 21.19 -15.88
N GLY A 227 61.08 20.93 -17.06
CA GLY A 227 62.27 21.51 -17.68
C GLY A 227 63.13 22.57 -16.97
N SER A 228 64.40 22.23 -16.73
CA SER A 228 65.54 23.07 -17.13
C SER A 228 66.79 22.21 -17.32
N GLU A 229 67.54 22.48 -18.37
CA GLU A 229 68.81 21.83 -18.71
C GLU A 229 69.90 22.13 -17.66
N GLY A 230 70.68 21.11 -17.27
CA GLY A 230 72.02 21.29 -16.72
C GLY A 230 72.41 20.42 -15.52
N GLY A 231 73.27 19.43 -15.76
CA GLY A 231 74.36 19.08 -14.82
C GLY A 231 74.18 17.92 -13.83
N GLY A 232 74.71 16.74 -14.21
CA GLY A 232 75.65 15.93 -13.41
C GLY A 232 75.35 15.50 -11.96
N GLY A 233 74.92 14.23 -11.84
CA GLY A 233 75.10 13.25 -10.74
C GLY A 233 75.49 13.64 -9.31
N ALA A 234 74.69 13.17 -8.34
CA ALA A 234 75.13 12.70 -7.03
C ALA A 234 74.09 11.76 -6.37
N ALA A 235 74.54 11.02 -5.36
CA ALA A 235 74.00 9.78 -4.83
C ALA A 235 72.78 9.91 -3.89
N GLY A 236 71.87 8.92 -3.94
CA GLY A 236 71.15 8.26 -2.83
C GLY A 236 70.40 9.03 -1.71
N GLY A 237 70.75 10.28 -1.39
CA GLY A 237 70.10 11.12 -0.38
C GLY A 237 69.04 12.07 -0.95
N ASP A 238 69.12 12.37 -2.25
CA ASP A 238 68.23 13.35 -2.89
C ASP A 238 66.77 12.88 -2.98
N ALA A 239 66.52 11.57 -3.08
CA ALA A 239 65.16 11.03 -3.18
C ALA A 239 64.36 11.19 -1.88
N TYR A 240 65.00 11.01 -0.71
CA TYR A 240 64.34 11.18 0.59
C TYR A 240 64.08 12.67 0.87
N ALA A 241 65.08 13.54 0.66
CA ALA A 241 64.93 14.97 0.84
C ALA A 241 63.86 15.57 -0.10
N ALA A 242 63.83 15.15 -1.37
CA ALA A 242 62.81 15.55 -2.32
C ALA A 242 61.41 15.04 -1.94
N ALA A 243 61.31 13.80 -1.44
CA ALA A 243 60.04 13.24 -0.95
C ALA A 243 59.52 13.99 0.29
N VAL A 244 60.41 14.33 1.25
CA VAL A 244 60.04 15.12 2.44
C VAL A 244 59.56 16.50 2.04
N ALA A 245 60.27 17.21 1.15
CA ALA A 245 59.87 18.54 0.70
C ALA A 245 58.50 18.52 0.01
N ARG A 246 58.27 17.55 -0.87
CA ARG A 246 57.01 17.43 -1.63
C ARG A 246 55.83 16.97 -0.77
N LEU A 247 56.04 16.03 0.16
CA LEU A 247 55.01 15.62 1.12
C LEU A 247 54.67 16.74 2.11
N SER A 248 55.66 17.56 2.50
CA SER A 248 55.42 18.72 3.36
C SER A 248 54.55 19.76 2.67
N ALA A 249 54.86 20.12 1.41
CA ALA A 249 54.05 21.04 0.63
C ALA A 249 52.62 20.53 0.41
N LEU A 250 52.45 19.24 0.07
CA LEU A 250 51.13 18.64 -0.10
C LEU A 250 50.34 18.52 1.22
N LEU A 251 51.03 18.27 2.33
CA LEU A 251 50.38 18.22 3.65
C LEU A 251 49.91 19.62 4.04
N GLU A 252 50.72 20.66 3.84
CA GLU A 252 50.36 22.05 4.13
C GLU A 252 49.11 22.50 3.35
N GLU A 253 49.01 22.13 2.07
CA GLU A 253 47.82 22.40 1.23
C GLU A 253 46.57 21.65 1.73
N ARG A 254 46.71 20.40 2.19
CA ARG A 254 45.57 19.50 2.48
C ARG A 254 45.21 19.39 3.96
N GLN A 255 46.07 19.88 4.86
CA GLN A 255 45.92 19.71 6.30
C GLN A 255 44.61 20.31 6.81
N GLN A 256 44.21 21.48 6.29
CA GLN A 256 42.95 22.11 6.64
C GLN A 256 41.74 21.24 6.28
N LEU A 257 41.84 20.44 5.22
CA LEU A 257 40.80 19.50 4.81
C LEU A 257 40.80 18.25 5.69
N TYR A 258 41.97 17.67 5.96
CA TYR A 258 42.06 16.50 6.84
C TYR A 258 41.62 16.78 8.29
N GLN A 259 41.81 18.02 8.77
CA GLN A 259 41.34 18.46 10.10
C GLN A 259 39.81 18.46 10.25
N ILE A 260 39.05 18.42 9.15
CA ILE A 260 37.58 18.33 9.18
C ILE A 260 37.13 16.95 9.66
N SER A 261 37.99 15.93 9.61
CA SER A 261 37.65 14.56 10.01
C SER A 261 37.20 14.46 11.47
N ASP A 262 36.26 13.57 11.74
CA ASP A 262 35.63 13.41 13.05
C ASP A 262 36.61 12.97 14.14
N LEU A 263 37.64 12.20 13.75
CA LEU A 263 38.72 11.73 14.62
C LEU A 263 40.09 11.95 13.97
N THR A 264 41.10 12.25 14.80
CA THR A 264 42.51 12.33 14.38
C THR A 264 43.34 11.33 15.17
N VAL A 265 44.10 10.50 14.47
CA VAL A 265 44.96 9.45 15.06
C VAL A 265 46.41 9.70 14.68
N SER A 266 47.26 9.87 15.69
CA SER A 266 48.71 10.05 15.49
C SER A 266 49.40 8.72 15.15
N LEU A 267 50.26 8.76 14.14
CA LEU A 267 51.12 7.68 13.68
C LEU A 267 52.49 7.65 14.37
N GLU A 268 52.76 8.58 15.28
CA GLU A 268 54.05 8.67 15.97
C GLU A 268 54.26 7.51 16.95
N GLY A 269 55.49 6.97 16.94
CA GLY A 269 55.95 5.94 17.87
C GLY A 269 56.34 6.55 19.22
N SER A 270 56.59 5.69 20.20
CA SER A 270 57.07 6.09 21.53
C SER A 270 58.33 5.28 21.87
N GLY A 271 59.36 5.93 22.40
CA GLY A 271 60.63 5.27 22.77
C GLY A 271 61.69 5.32 21.64
N PRO A 272 62.68 4.40 21.62
CA PRO A 272 63.82 4.45 20.71
C PRO A 272 63.48 4.28 19.21
N ASP A 273 62.27 3.83 18.88
CA ASP A 273 61.77 3.67 17.50
C ASP A 273 60.84 4.83 17.05
N ALA A 274 60.89 5.99 17.71
CA ALA A 274 60.03 7.14 17.40
C ALA A 274 60.10 7.55 15.91
N ASP A 275 61.28 7.42 15.30
CA ASP A 275 61.54 7.79 13.90
C ASP A 275 60.93 6.79 12.88
N LEU A 276 60.62 5.56 13.30
CA LEU A 276 60.00 4.51 12.46
C LEU A 276 58.45 4.53 12.52
N GLY A 277 57.90 5.27 13.48
CA GLY A 277 56.47 5.43 13.72
C GLY A 277 55.82 4.22 14.41
N ALA A 278 54.59 4.40 14.89
CA ALA A 278 53.86 3.35 15.59
C ALA A 278 53.57 2.13 14.67
N PRO A 279 53.75 0.89 15.17
CA PRO A 279 53.33 -0.32 14.48
C PRO A 279 51.83 -0.29 14.13
N ALA A 280 51.45 -0.88 13.00
CA ALA A 280 50.06 -0.82 12.50
C ALA A 280 49.02 -1.36 13.52
N MET A 281 49.39 -2.37 14.31
CA MET A 281 48.55 -2.89 15.41
C MET A 281 48.32 -1.86 16.52
N MET A 282 49.33 -1.07 16.89
CA MET A 282 49.17 0.01 17.87
C MET A 282 48.29 1.13 17.32
N VAL A 283 48.41 1.44 16.03
CA VAL A 283 47.54 2.44 15.36
C VAL A 283 46.09 1.94 15.32
N CYS A 284 45.86 0.65 15.03
CA CYS A 284 44.54 0.02 15.10
C CYS A 284 43.93 0.14 16.50
N TYR A 285 44.70 -0.17 17.54
CA TYR A 285 44.25 0.00 18.92
C TYR A 285 43.89 1.45 19.25
N ARG A 286 44.73 2.43 18.86
CA ARG A 286 44.43 3.86 19.04
C ARG A 286 43.13 4.29 18.34
N VAL A 287 42.87 3.79 17.13
CA VAL A 287 41.62 4.03 16.40
C VAL A 287 40.42 3.54 17.22
N LEU A 288 40.45 2.30 17.72
CA LEU A 288 39.34 1.72 18.49
C LEU A 288 39.10 2.45 19.81
N VAL A 289 40.17 2.86 20.52
CA VAL A 289 40.05 3.62 21.77
C VAL A 289 39.41 4.99 21.54
N LEU A 290 39.84 5.73 20.51
CA LEU A 290 39.29 7.04 20.20
C LEU A 290 37.84 6.95 19.69
N LEU A 291 37.50 5.90 18.95
CA LEU A 291 36.11 5.60 18.57
C LEU A 291 35.25 5.35 19.81
N ASN A 292 35.70 4.50 20.75
CA ASN A 292 34.97 4.21 21.99
C ASN A 292 34.73 5.48 22.82
N GLN A 293 35.76 6.32 22.99
CA GLN A 293 35.65 7.59 23.70
C GLN A 293 34.64 8.53 23.06
N ARG A 294 34.65 8.63 21.71
CA ARG A 294 33.71 9.50 21.00
C ARG A 294 32.28 9.01 21.13
N ILE A 295 32.04 7.71 21.00
CA ILE A 295 30.69 7.16 21.11
C ILE A 295 30.14 7.35 22.53
N LYS A 296 30.96 7.12 23.56
CA LYS A 296 30.59 7.39 24.96
C LYS A 296 30.25 8.87 25.19
N ALA A 297 31.00 9.79 24.59
CA ALA A 297 30.72 11.23 24.69
C ALA A 297 29.40 11.62 24.00
N ASP A 298 29.12 11.09 22.80
CA ASP A 298 27.87 11.32 22.08
C ASP A 298 26.66 10.73 22.86
N THR A 299 26.83 9.57 23.51
CA THR A 299 25.80 8.95 24.36
C THR A 299 25.53 9.77 25.62
N GLU A 300 26.56 10.28 26.29
CA GLU A 300 26.40 11.18 27.44
C GLU A 300 25.81 12.53 27.05
N GLU A 301 26.14 13.09 25.88
CA GLU A 301 25.51 14.30 25.37
C GLU A 301 24.03 14.06 25.04
N ARG A 302 23.67 12.90 24.48
CA ARG A 302 22.27 12.50 24.26
C ARG A 302 21.50 12.39 25.58
N LYS A 303 22.10 11.75 26.61
CA LYS A 303 21.50 11.68 27.95
C LYS A 303 21.30 13.07 28.55
N ARG A 304 22.30 13.95 28.48
CA ARG A 304 22.21 15.35 28.94
C ARG A 304 21.15 16.17 28.20
N ARG A 305 20.91 15.90 26.90
CA ARG A 305 19.83 16.55 26.14
C ARG A 305 18.44 16.00 26.49
N MET A 306 18.37 14.79 27.06
CA MET A 306 17.13 14.19 27.55
C MET A 306 16.82 14.62 28.99
N ASP A 307 17.83 14.95 29.79
CA ASP A 307 17.70 15.42 31.19
C ASP A 307 17.71 16.95 31.32
N PHE A 308 16.77 17.66 30.68
CA PHE A 308 16.60 19.11 30.91
C PHE A 308 15.42 19.41 31.85
N GLU A 309 15.74 19.88 33.06
CA GLU A 309 14.88 20.79 33.83
C GLU A 309 15.15 22.23 33.39
N ILE A 310 14.10 22.97 33.05
CA ILE A 310 14.19 24.38 32.67
C ILE A 310 14.31 25.21 33.95
N VAL A 311 15.53 25.62 34.30
CA VAL A 311 15.74 26.71 35.25
C VAL A 311 15.72 28.02 34.46
N GLN A 312 14.67 28.81 34.68
CA GLN A 312 14.56 30.18 34.20
C GLN A 312 15.54 31.05 34.96
N ASP A 313 16.76 31.23 34.44
CA ASP A 313 17.50 32.50 34.45
C ASP A 313 18.92 32.27 33.93
N GLU A 314 19.44 33.27 33.22
CA GLU A 314 20.77 33.35 32.58
C GLU A 314 20.86 32.86 31.12
N LEU A 315 20.48 33.75 30.20
CA LEU A 315 20.92 33.75 28.80
C LEU A 315 22.13 34.68 28.63
N PRO A 316 23.35 34.18 28.33
CA PRO A 316 24.46 35.02 27.90
C PRO A 316 24.42 35.33 26.41
N SER A 317 24.86 36.55 26.08
CA SER A 317 24.75 37.29 24.81
C SER A 317 25.61 36.81 23.63
N THR A 318 26.02 35.54 23.58
CA THR A 318 26.80 34.99 22.47
C THR A 318 25.95 34.12 21.53
N MET A 319 24.80 34.63 21.07
CA MET A 319 24.16 34.12 19.87
C MET A 319 24.85 34.70 18.63
N ARG A 320 25.90 34.03 18.15
CA ARG A 320 26.23 34.07 16.71
C ARG A 320 25.46 32.95 16.04
N VAL A 321 24.62 33.35 15.10
CA VAL A 321 23.80 32.52 14.21
C VAL A 321 24.63 31.35 13.65
N MET A 322 24.41 30.15 14.15
CA MET A 322 24.74 28.92 13.42
C MET A 322 23.51 28.53 12.61
N GLU A 323 23.56 28.84 11.31
CA GLU A 323 22.64 28.32 10.32
C GLU A 323 22.60 26.78 10.41
N SER A 324 21.42 26.29 10.75
CA SER A 324 21.22 24.96 11.29
C SER A 324 21.13 23.89 10.19
N ARG A 325 21.55 22.69 10.57
CA ARG A 325 21.30 21.38 9.93
C ARG A 325 19.86 21.17 9.40
N ALA A 326 18.91 22.02 9.78
CA ALA A 326 17.53 22.04 9.28
C ALA A 326 17.42 22.29 7.77
N ALA A 327 18.33 23.07 7.16
CA ALA A 327 18.36 23.26 5.71
C ALA A 327 18.81 21.99 4.95
N ARG A 328 19.70 21.19 5.56
CA ARG A 328 20.17 19.90 5.00
C ARG A 328 19.14 18.79 5.13
N TYR A 329 18.34 18.77 6.20
CA TYR A 329 17.23 17.83 6.33
C TYR A 329 16.15 18.03 5.27
N ARG A 330 15.80 19.28 4.94
CA ARG A 330 14.81 19.58 3.89
C ARG A 330 15.27 19.20 2.47
N ALA A 331 16.58 19.16 2.22
CA ALA A 331 17.15 18.70 0.95
C ALA A 331 17.23 17.17 0.86
N LEU A 332 17.53 16.49 1.97
CA LEU A 332 17.53 15.02 2.07
C LEU A 332 16.12 14.42 1.94
N GLU A 333 15.09 15.11 2.42
CA GLU A 333 13.70 14.67 2.33
C GLU A 333 13.15 14.72 0.89
N ARG A 334 13.63 15.69 0.07
CA ARG A 334 13.31 15.76 -1.37
C ARG A 334 14.04 14.69 -2.20
N LEU A 335 15.22 14.24 -1.78
CA LEU A 335 15.97 13.16 -2.45
C LEU A 335 15.48 11.76 -2.05
N ARG A 336 14.94 11.59 -0.84
CA ARG A 336 14.30 10.34 -0.38
C ARG A 336 13.01 10.01 -1.12
N GLN A 337 12.33 11.01 -1.69
CA GLN A 337 11.10 10.84 -2.48
C GLN A 337 11.35 10.33 -3.91
N LEU A 338 12.60 10.16 -4.36
CA LEU A 338 12.94 9.74 -5.73
C LEU A 338 13.74 8.44 -5.85
N GLY A 339 13.80 7.59 -4.81
CA GLY A 339 14.45 6.28 -4.93
C GLY A 339 13.94 5.28 -3.89
N GLN A 340 13.18 4.28 -4.35
CA GLN A 340 12.78 3.14 -3.52
C GLN A 340 14.00 2.37 -3.00
N PRO A 341 13.98 1.87 -1.75
CA PRO A 341 14.80 0.74 -1.36
C PRO A 341 13.96 -0.54 -1.38
N GLY A 342 14.05 -1.27 -2.48
CA GLY A 342 13.88 -2.72 -2.49
C GLY A 342 15.22 -3.39 -2.19
N SER A 343 15.23 -4.23 -1.15
CA SER A 343 16.12 -5.37 -0.91
C SER A 343 17.65 -5.18 -1.10
N SER A 344 18.31 -4.70 -0.04
CA SER A 344 19.76 -4.84 0.10
C SER A 344 20.16 -6.28 0.43
N LEU A 345 21.01 -6.87 -0.43
CA LEU A 345 21.58 -8.21 -0.41
C LEU A 345 22.34 -8.65 0.87
N TRP A 346 22.50 -7.80 1.88
CA TRP A 346 23.19 -8.14 3.15
C TRP A 346 22.31 -8.94 4.12
N ALA A 347 20.98 -8.90 3.99
CA ALA A 347 20.06 -9.68 4.82
C ALA A 347 20.13 -11.20 4.58
N ARG A 348 20.81 -11.66 3.51
CA ARG A 348 21.03 -13.09 3.22
C ARG A 348 22.35 -13.64 3.78
N GLY A 349 23.20 -12.81 4.38
CA GLY A 349 24.56 -13.20 4.79
C GLY A 349 24.70 -13.81 6.20
N MET A 350 23.72 -13.61 7.10
CA MET A 350 23.83 -14.08 8.49
C MET A 350 23.07 -15.38 8.80
N ALA A 351 22.39 -15.98 7.81
CA ALA A 351 21.68 -17.26 7.97
C ALA A 351 22.53 -18.50 7.63
N ALA A 352 23.83 -18.35 7.35
CA ALA A 352 24.70 -19.44 6.91
C ALA A 352 25.69 -19.92 8.00
N ALA A 353 25.26 -20.02 9.26
CA ALA A 353 26.04 -20.64 10.33
C ALA A 353 25.15 -21.36 11.36
N ALA A 354 24.28 -22.24 10.87
CA ALA A 354 23.79 -23.39 11.63
C ALA A 354 23.33 -24.41 10.58
N GLN A 355 24.10 -25.49 10.38
CA GLN A 355 23.64 -26.60 9.56
C GLN A 355 22.85 -27.57 10.45
N PRO A 356 21.51 -27.64 10.34
CA PRO A 356 20.81 -28.89 10.62
C PRO A 356 21.10 -29.89 9.49
N ALA A 357 21.01 -31.18 9.80
CA ALA A 357 21.14 -32.30 8.85
C ALA A 357 20.32 -32.08 7.56
N PRO A 358 20.69 -32.66 6.40
CA PRO A 358 20.07 -32.37 5.12
C PRO A 358 18.58 -32.71 5.15
N VAL A 359 17.77 -31.68 5.35
CA VAL A 359 16.36 -31.67 5.01
C VAL A 359 16.34 -31.54 3.48
N ASP A 360 15.54 -32.33 2.79
CA ASP A 360 15.28 -32.11 1.36
C ASP A 360 14.69 -30.69 1.24
N ASP A 361 15.50 -29.71 0.79
CA ASP A 361 15.21 -28.26 0.81
C ASP A 361 13.92 -27.88 0.06
N GLY A 362 13.25 -28.82 -0.59
CA GLY A 362 12.00 -28.60 -1.31
C GLY A 362 12.15 -27.58 -2.44
N MET A 363 13.37 -27.27 -2.86
CA MET A 363 13.72 -26.29 -3.89
C MET A 363 14.28 -27.01 -5.10
N ILE A 364 13.77 -26.68 -6.28
CA ILE A 364 14.17 -27.21 -7.58
C ILE A 364 15.05 -26.17 -8.27
N GLU A 365 16.17 -26.61 -8.84
CA GLU A 365 17.03 -25.79 -9.69
C GLU A 365 16.70 -26.02 -11.18
N LEU A 366 16.47 -24.94 -11.91
CA LEU A 366 16.30 -24.95 -13.36
C LEU A 366 17.04 -23.76 -13.99
N THR A 367 17.19 -23.76 -15.31
CA THR A 367 17.83 -22.68 -16.06
C THR A 367 16.78 -21.92 -16.89
N VAL A 368 16.74 -20.60 -16.79
CA VAL A 368 15.89 -19.72 -17.61
C VAL A 368 16.79 -18.77 -18.40
N ASP A 369 16.77 -18.86 -19.73
CA ASP A 369 17.62 -18.07 -20.63
C ASP A 369 19.12 -18.08 -20.24
N GLY A 370 19.62 -19.24 -19.79
CA GLY A 370 21.00 -19.40 -19.32
C GLY A 370 21.27 -18.94 -17.89
N GLN A 371 20.26 -18.44 -17.16
CA GLN A 371 20.36 -18.05 -15.75
C GLN A 371 19.86 -19.19 -14.85
N PRO A 372 20.66 -19.70 -13.90
CA PRO A 372 20.19 -20.68 -12.93
C PRO A 372 19.25 -20.00 -11.93
N VAL A 373 18.09 -20.62 -11.71
CA VAL A 373 17.03 -20.14 -10.81
C VAL A 373 16.60 -21.29 -9.91
N ARG A 374 16.46 -21.00 -8.62
CA ARG A 374 15.92 -21.92 -7.62
C ARG A 374 14.49 -21.52 -7.29
N VAL A 375 13.56 -22.45 -7.42
CA VAL A 375 12.14 -22.27 -7.08
C VAL A 375 11.62 -23.37 -6.18
N PRO A 376 10.57 -23.13 -5.38
CA PRO A 376 9.92 -24.18 -4.61
C PRO A 376 9.41 -25.33 -5.48
N LYS A 377 9.44 -26.55 -4.93
CA LYS A 377 8.90 -27.77 -5.54
C LYS A 377 7.38 -27.62 -5.67
N GLY A 378 6.88 -27.82 -6.90
CA GLY A 378 5.47 -27.59 -7.23
C GLY A 378 5.21 -26.24 -7.90
N SER A 379 6.18 -25.32 -7.97
CA SER A 379 6.06 -24.12 -8.80
C SER A 379 5.93 -24.46 -10.28
N ASN A 380 5.19 -23.65 -11.02
CA ASN A 380 5.10 -23.78 -12.48
C ASN A 380 6.27 -23.07 -13.18
N LEU A 381 6.48 -23.34 -14.47
CA LEU A 381 7.54 -22.70 -15.25
C LEU A 381 7.35 -21.18 -15.35
N LEU A 382 6.11 -20.68 -15.33
CA LEU A 382 5.83 -19.25 -15.36
C LEU A 382 6.35 -18.53 -14.11
N GLN A 383 6.08 -19.07 -12.92
CA GLN A 383 6.62 -18.59 -11.65
C GLN A 383 8.15 -18.67 -11.61
N ALA A 384 8.73 -19.70 -12.22
CA ALA A 384 10.18 -19.80 -12.35
C ALA A 384 10.77 -18.73 -13.27
N CYS A 385 10.07 -18.36 -14.33
CA CYS A 385 10.47 -17.25 -15.19
C CYS A 385 10.26 -15.90 -14.49
N ASP A 386 9.16 -15.71 -13.75
CA ASP A 386 8.92 -14.52 -12.92
C ASP A 386 10.04 -14.37 -11.86
N ALA A 387 10.47 -15.47 -11.22
CA ALA A 387 11.61 -15.49 -10.30
C ALA A 387 12.96 -15.17 -10.99
N ALA A 388 13.08 -15.46 -12.28
CA ALA A 388 14.21 -15.05 -13.13
C ALA A 388 14.13 -13.58 -13.57
N GLY A 389 13.07 -12.85 -13.22
CA GLY A 389 12.79 -11.50 -13.70
C GLY A 389 12.35 -11.46 -15.18
N LYS A 390 11.86 -12.57 -15.72
CA LYS A 390 11.36 -12.70 -17.10
C LYS A 390 9.84 -12.74 -17.11
N ASP A 391 9.23 -11.61 -17.45
CA ASP A 391 7.77 -11.49 -17.54
C ASP A 391 7.23 -12.17 -18.81
N ILE A 392 6.42 -13.21 -18.61
CA ILE A 392 5.81 -14.00 -19.69
C ILE A 392 4.38 -13.50 -19.93
N PRO A 393 3.98 -13.19 -21.18
CA PRO A 393 2.64 -12.70 -21.48
C PRO A 393 1.56 -13.74 -21.13
N ARG A 394 0.49 -13.27 -20.49
CA ARG A 394 -0.54 -14.12 -19.88
C ARG A 394 -1.92 -13.46 -19.93
N PHE A 395 -2.94 -14.25 -20.28
CA PHE A 395 -4.35 -13.82 -20.28
C PHE A 395 -5.28 -14.66 -19.41
N CYS A 396 -5.10 -15.98 -19.34
CA CYS A 396 -5.95 -16.82 -18.47
C CYS A 396 -5.29 -17.06 -17.11
N TYR A 397 -3.96 -17.09 -17.03
CA TYR A 397 -3.27 -17.30 -15.76
C TYR A 397 -3.47 -16.09 -14.84
N HIS A 398 -3.73 -16.38 -13.58
CA HIS A 398 -3.82 -15.43 -12.48
C HIS A 398 -3.23 -16.14 -11.25
N GLN A 399 -2.41 -15.48 -10.45
CA GLN A 399 -1.65 -16.16 -9.38
C GLN A 399 -2.56 -16.75 -8.30
N ARG A 400 -3.71 -16.09 -8.06
CA ARG A 400 -4.71 -16.47 -7.05
C ARG A 400 -5.85 -17.36 -7.54
N LEU A 401 -5.82 -17.80 -8.80
CA LEU A 401 -6.85 -18.69 -9.37
C LEU A 401 -6.23 -20.00 -9.84
N SER A 402 -7.05 -21.03 -9.96
CA SER A 402 -6.63 -22.32 -10.52
C SER A 402 -6.06 -22.17 -11.94
N ILE A 403 -5.16 -23.05 -12.35
CA ILE A 403 -4.54 -22.99 -13.68
C ILE A 403 -5.50 -23.55 -14.74
N ALA A 404 -5.80 -22.76 -15.78
CA ALA A 404 -6.68 -23.19 -16.87
C ALA A 404 -5.94 -23.68 -18.13
N GLY A 405 -5.04 -22.85 -18.70
CA GLY A 405 -4.34 -23.17 -19.95
C GLY A 405 -5.13 -22.91 -21.25
N ASN A 406 -6.19 -22.11 -21.19
CA ASN A 406 -7.09 -21.86 -22.33
C ASN A 406 -6.50 -20.94 -23.41
N CYS A 407 -5.75 -19.89 -23.01
CA CYS A 407 -5.31 -18.85 -23.94
C CYS A 407 -4.02 -19.14 -24.71
N ARG A 408 -3.14 -20.01 -24.18
CA ARG A 408 -1.82 -20.35 -24.77
C ARG A 408 -0.88 -19.16 -25.06
N MET A 409 -1.09 -17.97 -24.49
CA MET A 409 -0.16 -16.84 -24.68
C MET A 409 1.21 -17.06 -24.00
N CYS A 410 1.24 -17.88 -22.95
CA CYS A 410 2.42 -18.13 -22.13
C CYS A 410 3.36 -19.22 -22.69
N LEU A 411 3.30 -19.52 -23.99
CA LEU A 411 4.14 -20.55 -24.60
C LEU A 411 5.63 -20.19 -24.46
N VAL A 412 6.42 -21.18 -24.07
CA VAL A 412 7.89 -21.11 -23.95
C VAL A 412 8.52 -22.37 -24.55
N GLU A 413 9.78 -22.27 -24.94
CA GLU A 413 10.55 -23.41 -25.43
C GLU A 413 11.29 -24.05 -24.25
N VAL A 414 11.13 -25.36 -24.07
CA VAL A 414 11.90 -26.13 -23.09
C VAL A 414 12.79 -27.09 -23.85
N GLU A 415 14.06 -27.14 -23.48
CA GLU A 415 15.03 -28.04 -24.10
C GLU A 415 14.53 -29.48 -24.04
N LYS A 416 14.69 -30.24 -25.13
CA LYS A 416 14.17 -31.61 -25.32
C LYS A 416 12.65 -31.73 -25.44
N SER A 417 11.90 -30.63 -25.47
CA SER A 417 10.48 -30.64 -25.83
C SER A 417 10.30 -30.33 -27.32
N PRO A 418 9.59 -31.17 -28.11
CA PRO A 418 9.44 -30.97 -29.56
C PRO A 418 8.46 -29.85 -29.94
N LYS A 419 7.67 -29.35 -28.97
CA LYS A 419 6.67 -28.30 -29.15
C LYS A 419 6.80 -27.29 -28.01
N PRO A 420 6.47 -26.00 -28.23
CA PRO A 420 6.37 -25.02 -27.15
C PRO A 420 5.37 -25.48 -26.09
N VAL A 421 5.75 -25.33 -24.82
CA VAL A 421 4.94 -25.76 -23.67
C VAL A 421 4.27 -24.56 -23.03
N ALA A 422 3.07 -24.76 -22.46
CA ALA A 422 2.39 -23.72 -21.72
C ALA A 422 3.03 -23.56 -20.34
N SER A 423 3.80 -22.48 -20.15
CA SER A 423 4.55 -22.25 -18.91
C SER A 423 3.69 -22.15 -17.66
N CYS A 424 2.43 -21.69 -17.78
CA CYS A 424 1.53 -21.56 -16.63
C CYS A 424 1.09 -22.90 -16.02
N ALA A 425 1.10 -23.98 -16.81
CA ALA A 425 0.61 -25.30 -16.40
C ALA A 425 1.71 -26.34 -16.26
N MET A 426 2.82 -26.17 -17.00
CA MET A 426 3.95 -27.08 -16.90
C MET A 426 4.65 -26.90 -15.54
N PRO A 427 4.76 -27.93 -14.70
CA PRO A 427 5.50 -27.86 -13.45
C PRO A 427 7.00 -27.70 -13.73
N ALA A 428 7.68 -26.92 -12.90
CA ALA A 428 9.13 -26.79 -12.93
C ALA A 428 9.79 -28.10 -12.48
N GLY A 429 10.66 -28.65 -13.32
CA GLY A 429 11.44 -29.85 -13.01
C GLY A 429 12.94 -29.55 -12.89
N PRO A 430 13.70 -30.37 -12.14
CA PRO A 430 15.12 -30.16 -11.93
C PRO A 430 15.90 -30.29 -13.25
N GLY A 431 16.80 -29.34 -13.50
CA GLY A 431 17.65 -29.31 -14.70
C GLY A 431 16.91 -28.99 -15.99
N MET A 432 15.66 -28.53 -15.94
CA MET A 432 14.98 -28.00 -17.13
C MET A 432 15.68 -26.73 -17.61
N ASN A 433 15.84 -26.59 -18.92
CA ASN A 433 16.37 -25.39 -19.56
C ASN A 433 15.26 -24.73 -20.38
N VAL A 434 14.77 -23.58 -19.90
CA VAL A 434 13.67 -22.81 -20.48
C VAL A 434 14.24 -21.65 -21.26
N LYS A 435 13.78 -21.47 -22.50
CA LYS A 435 14.11 -20.35 -23.37
C LYS A 435 12.86 -19.54 -23.68
N THR A 436 12.89 -18.26 -23.38
CA THR A 436 11.69 -17.38 -23.45
C THR A 436 11.65 -16.48 -24.68
N ASP A 437 12.77 -16.32 -25.40
CA ASP A 437 12.96 -15.32 -26.45
C ASP A 437 13.34 -15.89 -27.84
N THR A 438 13.22 -17.21 -28.02
CA THR A 438 13.57 -17.86 -29.29
C THR A 438 12.63 -17.45 -30.42
N PRO A 439 13.07 -17.53 -31.70
CA PRO A 439 12.20 -17.24 -32.84
C PRO A 439 10.93 -18.10 -32.87
N LEU A 440 11.01 -19.34 -32.37
CA LEU A 440 9.86 -20.23 -32.25
C LEU A 440 8.84 -19.70 -31.25
N VAL A 441 9.29 -19.25 -30.08
CA VAL A 441 8.41 -18.67 -29.04
C VAL A 441 7.76 -17.38 -29.51
N LYS A 442 8.53 -16.49 -30.16
CA LYS A 442 7.99 -15.25 -30.74
C LYS A 442 6.89 -15.55 -31.76
N LYS A 443 7.15 -16.45 -32.71
CA LYS A 443 6.16 -16.88 -33.71
C LYS A 443 4.91 -17.51 -33.07
N ALA A 444 5.08 -18.28 -31.99
CA ALA A 444 3.96 -18.85 -31.26
C ALA A 444 3.08 -17.77 -30.60
N ARG A 445 3.69 -16.76 -29.97
CA ARG A 445 2.98 -15.62 -29.36
C ARG A 445 2.27 -14.76 -30.40
N GLU A 446 2.92 -14.44 -31.51
CA GLU A 446 2.32 -13.73 -32.64
C GLU A 446 1.09 -14.48 -33.18
N GLY A 447 1.20 -15.80 -33.36
CA GLY A 447 0.09 -16.63 -33.83
C GLY A 447 -1.09 -16.66 -32.85
N VAL A 448 -0.82 -16.80 -31.54
CA VAL A 448 -1.87 -16.75 -30.50
C VAL A 448 -2.54 -15.37 -30.46
N MET A 449 -1.76 -14.29 -30.50
CA MET A 449 -2.28 -12.93 -30.51
C MET A 449 -3.17 -12.69 -31.73
N GLU A 450 -2.77 -13.17 -32.90
CA GLU A 450 -3.59 -13.10 -34.10
C GLU A 450 -4.93 -13.82 -33.90
N PHE A 451 -4.96 -15.04 -33.35
CA PHE A 451 -6.21 -15.76 -33.08
C PHE A 451 -7.13 -15.03 -32.09
N LEU A 452 -6.56 -14.37 -31.07
CA LEU A 452 -7.33 -13.57 -30.13
C LEU A 452 -7.96 -12.35 -30.81
N LEU A 453 -7.23 -11.70 -31.72
CA LEU A 453 -7.68 -10.49 -32.44
C LEU A 453 -8.59 -10.77 -33.65
N ILE A 454 -8.60 -12.00 -34.19
CA ILE A 454 -9.45 -12.38 -35.33
C ILE A 454 -10.91 -12.01 -35.08
N ASN A 455 -11.47 -12.42 -33.93
CA ASN A 455 -12.87 -12.20 -33.58
C ASN A 455 -13.10 -11.08 -32.57
N HIS A 456 -12.04 -10.41 -32.10
CA HIS A 456 -12.17 -9.26 -31.19
C HIS A 456 -12.66 -8.01 -31.96
N PRO A 457 -13.59 -7.23 -31.39
CA PRO A 457 -14.16 -6.05 -32.05
C PRO A 457 -13.17 -4.88 -32.05
N LEU A 458 -13.36 -3.94 -32.98
CA LEU A 458 -12.54 -2.71 -33.08
C LEU A 458 -13.06 -1.61 -32.14
N ASP A 459 -13.31 -1.99 -30.90
CA ASP A 459 -13.98 -1.15 -29.90
C ASP A 459 -13.01 -0.29 -29.07
N CYS A 460 -11.70 -0.37 -29.32
CA CYS A 460 -10.69 0.28 -28.47
C CYS A 460 -10.99 1.76 -28.14
N PRO A 461 -11.51 2.60 -29.06
CA PRO A 461 -11.83 3.99 -28.76
C PRO A 461 -12.99 4.18 -27.75
N ILE A 462 -13.98 3.29 -27.78
CA ILE A 462 -15.16 3.33 -26.90
C ILE A 462 -15.00 2.41 -25.69
N CYS A 463 -13.96 1.57 -25.65
CA CYS A 463 -13.70 0.66 -24.55
C CYS A 463 -13.19 1.43 -23.32
N ASP A 464 -13.83 1.24 -22.17
CA ASP A 464 -13.41 1.89 -20.92
C ASP A 464 -12.04 1.43 -20.43
N GLN A 465 -11.69 0.17 -20.71
CA GLN A 465 -10.36 -0.38 -20.40
C GLN A 465 -9.31 0.00 -21.45
N GLY A 466 -9.66 0.79 -22.48
CA GLY A 466 -8.70 1.33 -23.43
C GLY A 466 -7.59 2.11 -22.71
N GLY A 467 -6.34 1.76 -22.98
CA GLY A 467 -5.16 2.33 -22.30
C GLY A 467 -4.71 1.60 -21.02
N GLU A 468 -5.47 0.63 -20.50
CA GLU A 468 -5.03 -0.30 -19.44
C GLU A 468 -5.34 -1.77 -19.76
N CYS A 469 -5.59 -2.07 -21.03
CA CYS A 469 -6.02 -3.37 -21.50
C CYS A 469 -4.82 -4.29 -21.74
N ASP A 470 -4.72 -5.41 -21.02
CA ASP A 470 -3.67 -6.43 -21.22
C ASP A 470 -3.58 -6.85 -22.70
N LEU A 471 -4.72 -6.98 -23.39
CA LEU A 471 -4.75 -7.40 -24.79
C LEU A 471 -4.14 -6.34 -25.71
N GLN A 472 -4.39 -5.05 -25.42
CA GLN A 472 -3.80 -3.95 -26.18
C GLN A 472 -2.28 -3.91 -25.98
N ASP A 473 -1.84 -3.95 -24.73
CA ASP A 473 -0.42 -3.82 -24.38
C ASP A 473 0.39 -5.02 -24.90
N GLN A 474 -0.11 -6.24 -24.68
CA GLN A 474 0.56 -7.45 -25.17
C GLN A 474 0.50 -7.57 -26.69
N SER A 475 -0.53 -7.03 -27.36
CA SER A 475 -0.56 -6.97 -28.83
C SER A 475 0.53 -6.03 -29.36
N MET A 476 0.76 -4.89 -28.71
CA MET A 476 1.78 -3.93 -29.14
C MET A 476 3.20 -4.46 -28.90
N VAL A 477 3.41 -5.27 -27.85
CA VAL A 477 4.74 -5.79 -27.47
C VAL A 477 5.08 -7.12 -28.15
N PHE A 478 4.13 -8.05 -28.22
CA PHE A 478 4.36 -9.44 -28.67
C PHE A 478 3.55 -9.83 -29.91
N GLY A 479 2.59 -9.01 -30.35
CA GLY A 479 1.75 -9.27 -31.52
C GLY A 479 2.40 -8.89 -32.84
N SER A 480 1.79 -9.34 -33.93
CA SER A 480 2.08 -8.85 -35.29
C SER A 480 1.55 -7.42 -35.47
N ASP A 481 2.18 -6.66 -36.36
CA ASP A 481 1.82 -5.27 -36.68
C ASP A 481 0.55 -5.15 -37.55
N ARG A 482 0.15 -6.23 -38.22
CA ARG A 482 -0.99 -6.28 -39.14
C ARG A 482 -1.84 -7.52 -38.99
N SER A 483 -3.14 -7.36 -39.27
CA SER A 483 -4.11 -8.46 -39.39
C SER A 483 -4.11 -9.01 -40.81
N ARG A 484 -4.35 -10.33 -40.93
CA ARG A 484 -4.65 -11.00 -42.20
C ARG A 484 -6.14 -11.34 -42.36
N PHE A 485 -6.92 -11.18 -41.30
CA PHE A 485 -8.32 -11.56 -41.26
C PHE A 485 -9.22 -10.43 -41.75
N THR A 486 -9.94 -10.69 -42.84
CA THR A 486 -10.83 -9.72 -43.52
C THR A 486 -12.29 -10.17 -43.56
N GLU A 487 -12.64 -11.29 -42.91
CA GLU A 487 -13.99 -11.83 -42.89
C GLU A 487 -14.85 -11.20 -41.78
N VAL A 488 -16.12 -11.60 -41.72
CA VAL A 488 -17.07 -11.12 -40.72
C VAL A 488 -16.74 -11.69 -39.34
N LYS A 489 -16.43 -10.78 -38.41
CA LYS A 489 -16.20 -11.09 -36.99
C LYS A 489 -17.52 -11.53 -36.33
N ARG A 490 -17.43 -12.39 -35.32
CA ARG A 490 -18.59 -12.73 -34.49
C ARG A 490 -19.01 -11.53 -33.62
N ALA A 491 -20.29 -11.45 -33.31
CA ALA A 491 -20.85 -10.53 -32.31
C ALA A 491 -21.69 -11.33 -31.33
N VAL A 492 -21.64 -10.96 -30.05
CA VAL A 492 -22.33 -11.64 -28.95
C VAL A 492 -23.21 -10.64 -28.24
N ALA A 493 -24.43 -11.05 -27.89
CA ALA A 493 -25.35 -10.21 -27.13
C ALA A 493 -24.83 -9.97 -25.71
N ASP A 494 -24.98 -8.75 -25.21
CA ASP A 494 -24.57 -8.38 -23.87
C ASP A 494 -25.48 -9.01 -22.81
N LYS A 495 -24.91 -9.39 -21.67
CA LYS A 495 -25.60 -10.13 -20.61
C LYS A 495 -25.76 -9.23 -19.38
N ASN A 496 -26.94 -9.17 -18.80
CA ASN A 496 -27.14 -8.33 -17.63
C ASN A 496 -26.64 -9.02 -16.35
N LEU A 497 -25.44 -8.67 -15.88
CA LEU A 497 -24.84 -9.24 -14.66
C LEU A 497 -25.12 -8.46 -13.37
N GLY A 498 -25.80 -7.31 -13.43
CA GLY A 498 -25.98 -6.45 -12.25
C GLY A 498 -25.85 -4.97 -12.56
N PRO A 499 -26.16 -4.09 -11.60
CA PRO A 499 -25.92 -2.66 -11.74
C PRO A 499 -24.45 -2.28 -11.47
N LEU A 500 -23.61 -3.19 -10.95
CA LEU A 500 -22.17 -2.95 -10.72
C LEU A 500 -21.30 -3.23 -11.95
N VAL A 501 -21.48 -4.39 -12.57
CA VAL A 501 -20.64 -4.86 -13.69
C VAL A 501 -21.35 -4.66 -15.03
N LYS A 502 -20.77 -3.82 -15.88
CA LYS A 502 -21.19 -3.66 -17.27
C LYS A 502 -20.49 -4.70 -18.14
N THR A 503 -21.28 -5.41 -18.92
CA THR A 503 -20.75 -6.41 -19.86
C THR A 503 -20.76 -5.91 -21.29
N VAL A 504 -19.68 -6.17 -22.02
CA VAL A 504 -19.67 -6.13 -23.48
C VAL A 504 -19.06 -7.44 -23.98
N MET A 505 -19.90 -8.45 -24.21
CA MET A 505 -19.43 -9.84 -24.33
C MET A 505 -18.72 -10.11 -25.66
N THR A 506 -18.95 -9.28 -26.68
CA THR A 506 -18.22 -9.32 -27.95
C THR A 506 -16.71 -9.15 -27.75
N ARG A 507 -16.29 -8.41 -26.71
CA ARG A 507 -14.86 -8.19 -26.38
C ARG A 507 -14.22 -9.38 -25.64
N CYS A 508 -15.01 -10.32 -25.13
CA CYS A 508 -14.50 -11.43 -24.33
C CYS A 508 -13.66 -12.40 -25.17
N ILE A 509 -12.49 -12.76 -24.64
CA ILE A 509 -11.53 -13.70 -25.25
C ILE A 509 -11.59 -15.11 -24.65
N HIS A 510 -12.65 -15.42 -23.89
CA HIS A 510 -12.88 -16.72 -23.25
C HIS A 510 -11.72 -17.23 -22.39
N CYS A 511 -11.03 -16.33 -21.69
CA CYS A 511 -9.93 -16.71 -20.79
C CYS A 511 -10.40 -17.43 -19.51
N THR A 512 -11.71 -17.45 -19.26
CA THR A 512 -12.39 -18.06 -18.10
C THR A 512 -11.87 -17.62 -16.73
N ARG A 513 -11.23 -16.43 -16.62
CA ARG A 513 -10.80 -15.86 -15.33
C ARG A 513 -12.00 -15.55 -14.43
N CYS A 514 -13.02 -14.87 -14.96
CA CYS A 514 -14.22 -14.50 -14.21
C CYS A 514 -15.01 -15.72 -13.69
N ILE A 515 -15.14 -16.78 -14.50
CA ILE A 515 -15.82 -18.03 -14.10
C ILE A 515 -15.09 -18.70 -12.93
N ARG A 516 -13.75 -18.82 -13.02
CA ARG A 516 -12.94 -19.40 -11.93
C ARG A 516 -13.00 -18.55 -10.68
N PHE A 517 -12.95 -17.23 -10.80
CA PHE A 517 -13.10 -16.33 -9.66
C PHE A 517 -14.45 -16.49 -8.98
N ALA A 518 -15.55 -16.49 -9.75
CA ALA A 518 -16.89 -16.65 -9.22
C ALA A 518 -17.03 -17.96 -8.42
N LYS A 519 -16.53 -19.07 -8.98
CA LYS A 519 -16.56 -20.38 -8.33
C LYS A 519 -15.61 -20.55 -7.15
N GLU A 520 -14.35 -20.14 -7.30
CA GLU A 520 -13.28 -20.44 -6.35
C GLU A 520 -13.21 -19.43 -5.20
N ILE A 521 -13.34 -18.13 -5.51
CA ILE A 521 -13.12 -17.05 -4.55
C ILE A 521 -14.45 -16.48 -4.04
N ALA A 522 -15.30 -16.00 -4.95
CA ALA A 522 -16.60 -15.43 -4.57
C ALA A 522 -17.59 -16.49 -4.07
N GLY A 523 -17.38 -17.74 -4.47
CA GLY A 523 -18.20 -18.88 -4.07
C GLY A 523 -19.62 -18.88 -4.61
N THR A 524 -19.85 -18.18 -5.73
CA THR A 524 -21.12 -18.23 -6.46
C THR A 524 -20.92 -18.89 -7.82
N ASP A 525 -21.68 -19.94 -8.08
CA ASP A 525 -21.66 -20.67 -9.36
C ASP A 525 -22.56 -20.00 -10.41
N ASP A 526 -22.53 -18.67 -10.48
CA ASP A 526 -23.42 -17.89 -11.36
C ASP A 526 -22.89 -17.78 -12.80
N LEU A 527 -21.56 -17.71 -12.95
CA LEU A 527 -20.90 -17.56 -14.25
C LEU A 527 -20.45 -18.91 -14.80
N GLY A 528 -20.76 -19.15 -16.08
CA GLY A 528 -20.33 -20.33 -16.81
C GLY A 528 -19.96 -20.02 -18.26
N ILE A 529 -19.63 -21.07 -19.00
CA ILE A 529 -19.49 -21.03 -20.46
C ILE A 529 -20.60 -21.87 -21.07
N THR A 530 -21.38 -21.27 -21.95
CA THR A 530 -22.47 -21.92 -22.69
C THR A 530 -22.07 -22.05 -24.15
N GLY A 531 -22.57 -23.08 -24.84
CA GLY A 531 -22.18 -23.36 -26.22
C GLY A 531 -20.78 -23.96 -26.37
N ARG A 532 -20.27 -23.99 -27.61
CA ARG A 532 -18.94 -24.55 -27.95
C ARG A 532 -18.36 -23.90 -29.20
N GLY A 533 -17.04 -23.93 -29.33
CA GLY A 533 -16.34 -23.41 -30.52
C GLY A 533 -16.47 -21.90 -30.65
N ARG A 534 -16.79 -21.41 -31.87
CA ARG A 534 -16.94 -19.97 -32.16
C ARG A 534 -18.08 -19.32 -31.38
N ASP A 535 -19.16 -20.06 -31.16
CA ASP A 535 -20.41 -19.57 -30.56
C ASP A 535 -20.46 -19.80 -29.04
N ALA A 536 -19.30 -20.05 -28.42
CA ALA A 536 -19.21 -20.10 -26.97
C ALA A 536 -19.45 -18.70 -26.37
N GLU A 537 -20.25 -18.62 -25.32
CA GLU A 537 -20.57 -17.39 -24.59
C GLU A 537 -20.21 -17.56 -23.12
N VAL A 538 -19.62 -16.53 -22.51
CA VAL A 538 -19.36 -16.48 -21.07
C VAL A 538 -20.46 -15.65 -20.42
N GLY A 539 -21.05 -16.13 -19.33
CA GLY A 539 -22.12 -15.42 -18.66
C GLY A 539 -22.99 -16.36 -17.84
N THR A 540 -24.14 -15.87 -17.41
CA THR A 540 -25.19 -16.66 -16.79
C THR A 540 -26.05 -17.30 -17.89
N TYR A 541 -26.45 -18.57 -17.72
CA TYR A 541 -27.32 -19.25 -18.70
C TYR A 541 -28.72 -18.62 -18.72
N VAL A 542 -29.27 -18.34 -17.53
CA VAL A 542 -30.47 -17.55 -17.32
C VAL A 542 -30.11 -16.11 -17.00
N GLU A 543 -31.02 -15.16 -17.22
CA GLU A 543 -30.81 -13.78 -16.77
C GLU A 543 -30.84 -13.73 -15.25
N LYS A 544 -29.65 -13.77 -14.63
CA LYS A 544 -29.45 -13.75 -13.18
C LYS A 544 -28.38 -12.71 -12.86
N LEU A 545 -28.66 -11.88 -11.88
CA LEU A 545 -27.73 -10.87 -11.38
C LEU A 545 -26.67 -11.57 -10.52
N MET A 546 -25.43 -11.09 -10.55
CA MET A 546 -24.42 -11.53 -9.59
C MET A 546 -24.76 -10.97 -8.21
N THR A 547 -25.03 -11.84 -7.25
CA THR A 547 -25.43 -11.45 -5.87
C THR A 547 -24.28 -11.57 -4.86
N SER A 548 -23.05 -11.79 -5.32
CA SER A 548 -21.87 -11.88 -4.45
C SER A 548 -21.40 -10.49 -4.06
N GLU A 549 -20.98 -10.35 -2.80
CA GLU A 549 -20.36 -9.18 -2.19
C GLU A 549 -18.92 -8.88 -2.70
N LEU A 550 -18.33 -9.78 -3.48
CA LEU A 550 -17.01 -9.65 -4.11
C LEU A 550 -17.10 -9.62 -5.64
N SER A 551 -18.29 -9.44 -6.20
CA SER A 551 -18.56 -9.55 -7.64
C SER A 551 -17.79 -8.55 -8.48
N GLY A 552 -17.58 -7.33 -7.99
CA GLY A 552 -16.90 -6.24 -8.68
C GLY A 552 -15.41 -6.50 -8.97
N ASN A 553 -14.78 -7.44 -8.26
CA ASN A 553 -13.38 -7.82 -8.55
C ASN A 553 -13.22 -8.49 -9.92
N VAL A 554 -14.31 -9.00 -10.53
CA VAL A 554 -14.26 -9.54 -11.91
C VAL A 554 -13.83 -8.50 -12.94
N ILE A 555 -13.97 -7.20 -12.63
CA ILE A 555 -13.55 -6.09 -13.48
C ILE A 555 -12.02 -6.05 -13.57
N ASP A 556 -11.32 -6.07 -12.45
CA ASP A 556 -9.84 -6.04 -12.43
C ASP A 556 -9.24 -7.34 -12.99
N LEU A 557 -9.93 -8.45 -12.76
CA LEU A 557 -9.55 -9.76 -13.29
C LEU A 557 -9.63 -9.84 -14.81
N CYS A 558 -10.52 -9.05 -15.43
CA CYS A 558 -10.76 -9.13 -16.86
C CYS A 558 -9.57 -8.53 -17.62
N PRO A 559 -8.85 -9.32 -18.43
CA PRO A 559 -7.72 -8.79 -19.22
C PRO A 559 -8.16 -7.88 -20.38
N VAL A 560 -9.47 -7.75 -20.58
CA VAL A 560 -10.10 -7.04 -21.70
C VAL A 560 -11.32 -6.30 -21.19
N GLY A 561 -11.74 -5.24 -21.87
CA GLY A 561 -12.90 -4.43 -21.46
C GLY A 561 -14.26 -5.08 -21.73
N ALA A 562 -14.36 -6.39 -21.52
CA ALA A 562 -15.60 -7.15 -21.58
C ALA A 562 -16.38 -7.06 -20.27
N LEU A 563 -15.70 -6.97 -19.12
CA LEU A 563 -16.31 -6.73 -17.81
C LEU A 563 -15.73 -5.42 -17.28
N THR A 564 -16.56 -4.38 -17.18
CA THR A 564 -16.14 -3.03 -16.80
C THR A 564 -17.05 -2.50 -15.70
N SER A 565 -16.61 -1.48 -14.97
CA SER A 565 -17.44 -0.82 -13.96
C SER A 565 -18.59 -0.07 -14.63
N LYS A 566 -19.83 -0.43 -14.32
CA LYS A 566 -21.03 0.27 -14.80
C LYS A 566 -21.16 1.67 -14.18
N PRO A 567 -20.94 1.88 -12.86
CA PRO A 567 -21.05 3.21 -12.25
C PRO A 567 -20.12 4.29 -12.83
N SER A 568 -18.91 3.89 -13.24
CA SER A 568 -17.91 4.82 -13.82
C SER A 568 -17.83 4.75 -15.35
N ALA A 569 -18.75 4.03 -16.00
CA ALA A 569 -18.67 3.78 -17.45
C ALA A 569 -18.60 5.08 -18.25
N PHE A 570 -17.65 5.17 -19.19
CA PHE A 570 -17.43 6.31 -20.09
C PHE A 570 -17.11 7.67 -19.43
N THR A 571 -16.90 7.72 -18.11
CA THR A 571 -16.65 8.99 -17.41
C THR A 571 -15.19 9.47 -17.47
N TYR A 572 -14.25 8.58 -17.81
CA TYR A 572 -12.80 8.84 -17.78
C TYR A 572 -12.01 7.98 -18.79
N ARG A 573 -10.72 8.29 -18.91
CA ARG A 573 -9.70 7.45 -19.52
C ARG A 573 -8.52 7.25 -18.57
N ASN A 574 -7.85 6.11 -18.68
CA ASN A 574 -6.89 5.67 -17.67
C ASN A 574 -5.69 6.61 -17.47
N TRP A 575 -5.21 7.23 -18.55
CA TRP A 575 -4.10 8.19 -18.47
C TRP A 575 -4.47 9.55 -17.86
N GLU A 576 -5.76 9.85 -17.66
CA GLU A 576 -6.22 11.08 -17.01
C GLU A 576 -6.21 10.99 -15.48
N LEU A 577 -6.17 9.77 -14.95
CA LEU A 577 -6.34 9.50 -13.53
C LEU A 577 -5.05 9.71 -12.76
N LYS A 578 -5.15 10.44 -11.64
CA LYS A 578 -4.11 10.48 -10.63
C LYS A 578 -4.38 9.38 -9.60
N SER A 579 -3.51 8.38 -9.58
CA SER A 579 -3.57 7.29 -8.61
C SER A 579 -2.91 7.67 -7.28
N THR A 580 -3.63 7.47 -6.19
CA THR A 580 -3.10 7.64 -4.82
C THR A 580 -3.35 6.37 -4.01
N GLU A 581 -2.29 5.77 -3.48
CA GLU A 581 -2.41 4.60 -2.60
C GLU A 581 -2.96 4.99 -1.23
N SER A 582 -4.00 4.30 -0.77
CA SER A 582 -4.69 4.56 0.49
C SER A 582 -5.21 3.24 1.11
N VAL A 583 -6.10 3.36 2.08
CA VAL A 583 -6.70 2.24 2.83
C VAL A 583 -8.21 2.44 2.85
N ASP A 584 -8.97 1.34 2.74
CA ASP A 584 -10.42 1.35 2.88
C ASP A 584 -10.83 1.43 4.35
N THR A 585 -11.94 2.11 4.60
CA THR A 585 -12.54 2.28 5.94
C THR A 585 -13.96 1.70 6.03
N SER A 586 -14.46 1.07 4.96
CA SER A 586 -15.84 0.56 4.91
C SER A 586 -16.10 -0.63 5.84
N ASP A 587 -15.07 -1.42 6.13
CA ASP A 587 -15.07 -2.54 7.07
C ASP A 587 -13.84 -2.45 8.01
N ALA A 588 -13.75 -3.35 9.00
CA ALA A 588 -12.63 -3.37 9.93
C ALA A 588 -11.39 -4.10 9.39
N LEU A 589 -11.43 -4.64 8.18
CA LEU A 589 -10.29 -5.36 7.61
C LEU A 589 -9.18 -4.39 7.17
N GLY A 590 -9.55 -3.18 6.77
CA GLY A 590 -8.59 -2.17 6.30
C GLY A 590 -7.91 -2.60 5.01
N ALA A 591 -8.71 -2.97 4.00
CA ALA A 591 -8.17 -3.43 2.72
C ALA A 591 -7.33 -2.33 2.05
N ASN A 592 -6.19 -2.71 1.49
CA ASN A 592 -5.32 -1.74 0.80
C ASN A 592 -5.91 -1.40 -0.56
N ILE A 593 -6.05 -0.10 -0.83
CA ILE A 593 -6.70 0.40 -2.04
C ILE A 593 -5.83 1.43 -2.77
N ARG A 594 -6.18 1.67 -4.02
CA ARG A 594 -5.70 2.76 -4.85
C ARG A 594 -6.92 3.60 -5.24
N VAL A 595 -6.91 4.85 -4.82
CA VAL A 595 -7.93 5.83 -5.14
C VAL A 595 -7.50 6.56 -6.40
N ASP A 596 -8.24 6.36 -7.48
CA ASP A 596 -7.99 7.01 -8.76
C ASP A 596 -8.94 8.21 -8.89
N ALA A 597 -8.36 9.41 -8.92
CA ALA A 597 -9.09 10.67 -8.93
C ALA A 597 -8.78 11.49 -10.19
N ARG A 598 -9.74 12.31 -10.61
CA ARG A 598 -9.59 13.32 -11.66
C ARG A 598 -9.97 14.69 -11.09
N GLY A 599 -9.00 15.58 -10.94
CA GLY A 599 -9.20 16.87 -10.31
C GLY A 599 -9.60 16.72 -8.83
N VAL A 600 -10.79 17.19 -8.48
CA VAL A 600 -11.35 17.14 -7.10
C VAL A 600 -12.22 15.91 -6.85
N GLU A 601 -12.45 15.09 -7.87
CA GLU A 601 -13.44 14.03 -7.83
C GLU A 601 -12.80 12.66 -7.87
N VAL A 602 -13.23 11.76 -6.98
CA VAL A 602 -12.85 10.35 -7.02
C VAL A 602 -13.68 9.66 -8.12
N ILE A 603 -13.00 8.99 -9.05
CA ILE A 603 -13.63 8.37 -10.21
C ILE A 603 -13.79 6.85 -10.01
N ARG A 604 -12.79 6.20 -9.39
CA ARG A 604 -12.85 4.77 -9.05
C ARG A 604 -11.92 4.42 -7.89
N ILE A 605 -12.19 3.28 -7.27
CA ILE A 605 -11.33 2.65 -6.27
C ILE A 605 -10.97 1.25 -6.76
N VAL A 606 -9.67 0.94 -6.74
CA VAL A 606 -9.09 -0.34 -7.22
C VAL A 606 -8.27 -0.95 -6.08
N PRO A 607 -8.21 -2.28 -5.91
CA PRO A 607 -7.38 -2.92 -4.90
C PRO A 607 -5.88 -2.67 -5.14
N ARG A 608 -5.11 -2.64 -4.04
CA ARG A 608 -3.64 -2.72 -4.06
C ARG A 608 -3.21 -4.06 -3.47
N LEU A 609 -2.22 -4.69 -4.10
CA LEU A 609 -1.66 -5.96 -3.63
C LEU A 609 -1.10 -5.82 -2.20
N ASN A 610 -1.66 -6.59 -1.28
CA ASN A 610 -1.10 -6.82 0.05
C ASN A 610 -1.40 -8.25 0.51
N GLU A 611 -0.37 -9.08 0.44
CA GLU A 611 -0.40 -10.50 0.82
C GLU A 611 -0.87 -10.75 2.25
N GLU A 612 -0.65 -9.80 3.16
CA GLU A 612 -0.97 -9.98 4.57
C GLU A 612 -2.45 -9.69 4.88
N VAL A 613 -3.08 -8.77 4.14
CA VAL A 613 -4.45 -8.31 4.41
C VAL A 613 -5.44 -8.81 3.35
N ASN A 614 -5.46 -8.16 2.18
CA ASN A 614 -6.53 -8.36 1.21
C ASN A 614 -6.11 -9.15 -0.05
N GLN A 615 -4.86 -9.61 -0.12
CA GLN A 615 -4.24 -10.13 -1.34
C GLN A 615 -4.43 -9.11 -2.47
N GLU A 616 -5.32 -9.39 -3.42
CA GLU A 616 -5.65 -8.50 -4.54
C GLU A 616 -7.14 -8.15 -4.59
N TRP A 617 -7.92 -8.53 -3.56
CA TRP A 617 -9.37 -8.39 -3.57
C TRP A 617 -9.82 -7.25 -2.66
N ILE A 618 -10.93 -6.62 -3.02
CA ILE A 618 -11.66 -5.67 -2.15
C ILE A 618 -13.14 -6.01 -2.21
N SER A 619 -13.90 -5.58 -1.19
CA SER A 619 -15.35 -5.75 -1.19
C SER A 619 -16.04 -4.83 -2.21
N ASP A 620 -17.24 -5.20 -2.65
CA ASP A 620 -18.03 -4.36 -3.57
C ASP A 620 -18.40 -3.03 -2.93
N LYS A 621 -18.64 -3.03 -1.61
CA LYS A 621 -18.81 -1.81 -0.81
C LYS A 621 -17.57 -0.90 -0.93
N ALA A 622 -16.37 -1.43 -0.66
CA ALA A 622 -15.13 -0.67 -0.77
C ALA A 622 -14.91 -0.10 -2.18
N ARG A 623 -15.26 -0.87 -3.21
CA ARG A 623 -15.06 -0.53 -4.62
C ARG A 623 -15.98 0.57 -5.12
N PHE A 624 -17.26 0.57 -4.70
CA PHE A 624 -18.30 1.38 -5.33
C PHE A 624 -18.85 2.50 -4.45
N GLN A 625 -18.56 2.53 -3.15
CA GLN A 625 -18.99 3.61 -2.23
C GLN A 625 -18.42 5.01 -2.57
N TYR A 626 -17.49 5.13 -3.52
CA TYR A 626 -16.85 6.41 -3.84
C TYR A 626 -17.81 7.44 -4.45
N ASP A 627 -18.95 7.00 -5.01
CA ASP A 627 -19.96 7.91 -5.56
C ASP A 627 -20.59 8.77 -4.46
N ALA A 628 -20.75 8.21 -3.26
CA ALA A 628 -21.25 8.91 -2.08
C ALA A 628 -20.39 10.11 -1.70
N LEU A 629 -19.08 10.08 -1.98
CA LEU A 629 -18.18 11.20 -1.69
C LEU A 629 -18.58 12.49 -2.43
N ARG A 630 -19.48 12.41 -3.41
CA ARG A 630 -20.08 13.53 -4.15
C ARG A 630 -21.45 13.97 -3.60
N TYR A 631 -22.17 13.10 -2.92
CA TYR A 631 -23.56 13.29 -2.52
C TYR A 631 -23.70 13.54 -1.02
N GLN A 632 -24.66 14.38 -0.62
CA GLN A 632 -25.01 14.63 0.79
C GLN A 632 -23.81 15.02 1.69
N ARG A 633 -22.79 15.65 1.11
CA ARG A 633 -21.59 16.08 1.84
C ARG A 633 -21.81 17.36 2.63
N LEU A 634 -21.29 17.37 3.86
CA LEU A 634 -21.27 18.57 4.70
C LEU A 634 -20.08 19.44 4.29
N ASN A 635 -20.36 20.62 3.74
CA ASN A 635 -19.37 21.55 3.21
C ASN A 635 -19.26 22.86 3.99
N VAL A 636 -20.28 23.23 4.78
CA VAL A 636 -20.31 24.43 5.63
C VAL A 636 -20.84 24.08 7.03
N PRO A 637 -20.48 24.83 8.08
CA PRO A 637 -21.08 24.68 9.40
C PRO A 637 -22.58 25.00 9.39
N TYR A 638 -23.35 24.31 10.22
CA TYR A 638 -24.75 24.62 10.45
C TYR A 638 -25.04 24.79 11.95
N VAL A 639 -25.95 25.71 12.27
CA VAL A 639 -26.47 25.92 13.64
C VAL A 639 -27.99 25.88 13.58
N ARG A 640 -28.61 25.21 14.55
CA ARG A 640 -30.07 25.10 14.66
C ARG A 640 -30.67 26.45 15.09
N GLY A 641 -31.44 27.05 14.20
CA GLY A 641 -32.29 28.22 14.47
C GLY A 641 -33.77 27.84 14.56
N GLU A 642 -34.65 28.84 14.56
CA GLU A 642 -36.11 28.65 14.68
C GLU A 642 -36.73 27.85 13.51
N LYS A 643 -36.13 27.96 12.32
CA LYS A 643 -36.59 27.27 11.09
C LYS A 643 -35.80 26.00 10.76
N GLY A 644 -35.07 25.43 11.73
CA GLY A 644 -34.19 24.27 11.54
C GLY A 644 -32.70 24.62 11.39
N LEU A 645 -31.91 23.73 10.80
CA LEU A 645 -30.47 23.93 10.58
C LEU A 645 -30.21 25.02 9.53
N GLN A 646 -29.53 26.09 9.94
CA GLN A 646 -29.18 27.22 9.09
C GLN A 646 -27.66 27.27 8.90
N GLN A 647 -27.21 27.67 7.71
CA GLN A 647 -25.79 27.82 7.41
C GLN A 647 -25.17 28.90 8.31
N ALA A 648 -24.00 28.59 8.87
CA ALA A 648 -23.28 29.46 9.78
C ALA A 648 -21.79 29.48 9.43
N ASN A 649 -21.07 30.48 9.93
CA ASN A 649 -19.62 30.49 9.86
C ASN A 649 -18.98 29.76 11.05
N TRP A 650 -17.69 29.42 10.94
CA TRP A 650 -16.94 28.74 12.01
C TRP A 650 -16.99 29.49 13.36
N PRO A 651 -16.78 30.82 13.43
CA PRO A 651 -16.92 31.57 14.69
C PRO A 651 -18.31 31.49 15.34
N GLN A 652 -19.39 31.56 14.55
CA GLN A 652 -20.77 31.45 15.03
C GLN A 652 -21.05 30.05 15.59
N ALA A 653 -20.64 29.01 14.87
CA ALA A 653 -20.78 27.62 15.33
C ALA A 653 -20.02 27.40 16.65
N PHE A 654 -18.78 27.87 16.74
CA PHE A 654 -17.99 27.77 17.97
C PHE A 654 -18.56 28.61 19.13
N ALA A 655 -19.13 29.79 18.85
CA ALA A 655 -19.80 30.61 19.86
C ALA A 655 -21.04 29.89 20.44
N ALA A 656 -21.85 29.25 19.60
CA ALA A 656 -23.00 28.46 20.03
C ALA A 656 -22.57 27.28 20.93
N ILE A 657 -21.52 26.56 20.53
CA ILE A 657 -20.96 25.46 21.33
C ILE A 657 -20.43 25.97 22.66
N ARG A 658 -19.70 27.08 22.69
CA ARG A 658 -19.19 27.68 23.93
C ARG A 658 -20.33 28.08 24.89
N ALA A 659 -21.40 28.66 24.36
CA ALA A 659 -22.57 29.03 25.14
C ALA A 659 -23.25 27.80 25.78
N ALA A 660 -23.36 26.70 25.04
CA ALA A 660 -23.89 25.43 25.57
C ALA A 660 -22.94 24.80 26.61
N ALA A 661 -21.64 24.71 26.29
CA ALA A 661 -20.64 24.10 27.15
C ALA A 661 -20.46 24.82 28.50
N SER A 662 -20.61 26.15 28.52
CA SER A 662 -20.52 26.95 29.77
C SER A 662 -21.59 26.64 30.82
N LYS A 663 -22.70 26.00 30.41
CA LYS A 663 -23.84 25.66 31.28
C LYS A 663 -23.78 24.24 31.84
N VAL A 664 -22.79 23.45 31.42
CA VAL A 664 -22.73 22.00 31.63
C VAL A 664 -21.43 21.65 32.36
N GLN A 665 -21.51 20.75 33.34
CA GLN A 665 -20.31 20.23 34.00
C GLN A 665 -19.77 18.98 33.30
N GLY A 666 -18.49 18.66 33.45
CA GLY A 666 -17.84 17.56 32.73
C GLY A 666 -18.53 16.19 32.85
N HIS A 667 -19.22 15.89 33.96
CA HIS A 667 -19.95 14.63 34.15
C HIS A 667 -21.29 14.55 33.40
N GLU A 668 -21.78 15.67 32.87
CA GLU A 668 -22.99 15.78 32.06
C GLU A 668 -22.68 15.86 30.56
N MET A 669 -21.40 15.69 30.18
CA MET A 669 -20.95 15.64 28.79
C MET A 669 -20.73 14.18 28.37
N ARG A 670 -20.90 13.89 27.08
CA ARG A 670 -20.58 12.60 26.47
C ARG A 670 -19.97 12.78 25.09
N ALA A 671 -19.01 11.94 24.72
CA ALA A 671 -18.48 11.89 23.37
C ALA A 671 -18.68 10.51 22.76
N VAL A 672 -19.16 10.44 21.52
CA VAL A 672 -19.34 9.20 20.76
C VAL A 672 -18.53 9.28 19.47
N ALA A 673 -17.56 8.37 19.32
CA ALA A 673 -16.78 8.21 18.11
C ALA A 673 -17.49 7.26 17.14
N GLY A 674 -17.63 7.69 15.89
CA GLY A 674 -18.32 6.92 14.85
C GLY A 674 -17.46 5.86 14.19
N ARG A 675 -18.08 5.03 13.35
CA ARG A 675 -17.44 3.87 12.69
C ARG A 675 -16.23 4.23 11.81
N LEU A 676 -16.19 5.47 11.31
CA LEU A 676 -15.19 5.99 10.36
C LEU A 676 -14.18 6.97 10.99
N ALA A 677 -14.23 7.17 12.30
CA ALA A 677 -13.32 8.07 13.01
C ALA A 677 -11.86 7.57 12.97
N ASP A 678 -10.93 8.50 12.72
CA ASP A 678 -9.49 8.24 12.72
C ASP A 678 -8.88 8.29 14.12
N ALA A 679 -7.72 7.65 14.28
CA ALA A 679 -7.03 7.57 15.57
C ALA A 679 -6.60 8.96 16.10
N GLU A 680 -6.14 9.85 15.21
CA GLU A 680 -5.71 11.20 15.59
C GLU A 680 -6.87 12.05 16.14
N SER A 681 -8.03 12.02 15.49
CA SER A 681 -9.21 12.76 15.96
C SER A 681 -9.80 12.18 17.25
N MET A 682 -9.77 10.85 17.41
CA MET A 682 -10.18 10.20 18.67
C MET A 682 -9.27 10.57 19.85
N VAL A 683 -7.94 10.58 19.66
CA VAL A 683 -7.02 11.08 20.71
C VAL A 683 -7.30 12.54 21.01
N ALA A 684 -7.51 13.35 19.98
CA ALA A 684 -7.72 14.77 20.20
C ALA A 684 -9.01 15.06 20.97
N LEU A 685 -10.08 14.34 20.65
CA LEU A 685 -11.35 14.44 21.35
C LEU A 685 -11.26 13.90 22.78
N LYS A 686 -10.54 12.78 22.98
CA LYS A 686 -10.26 12.23 24.31
C LYS A 686 -9.53 13.24 25.19
N ASP A 687 -8.45 13.84 24.70
CA ASP A 687 -7.68 14.82 25.47
C ASP A 687 -8.49 16.09 25.77
N LEU A 688 -9.35 16.55 24.84
CA LEU A 688 -10.25 17.67 25.08
C LEU A 688 -11.27 17.35 26.18
N MET A 689 -11.96 16.21 26.06
CA MET A 689 -12.97 15.78 27.03
C MET A 689 -12.36 15.56 28.42
N ASN A 690 -11.18 14.95 28.49
CA ASN A 690 -10.45 14.78 29.75
C ASN A 690 -10.15 16.12 30.44
N ARG A 691 -9.76 17.15 29.68
CA ARG A 691 -9.51 18.50 30.21
C ARG A 691 -10.78 19.21 30.68
N LEU A 692 -11.92 18.92 30.06
CA LEU A 692 -13.24 19.40 30.49
C LEU A 692 -13.80 18.59 31.69
N GLY A 693 -13.07 17.58 32.18
CA GLY A 693 -13.49 16.71 33.27
C GLY A 693 -14.54 15.68 32.87
N CYS A 694 -14.69 15.40 31.56
CA CYS A 694 -15.56 14.38 31.02
C CYS A 694 -14.80 13.07 30.80
N GLY A 695 -15.31 11.99 31.37
CA GLY A 695 -14.78 10.64 31.19
C GLY A 695 -15.77 9.67 30.54
N ASP A 696 -16.86 10.15 29.93
CA ASP A 696 -17.86 9.33 29.22
C ASP A 696 -17.58 9.37 27.71
N LEU A 697 -16.60 8.57 27.30
CA LEU A 697 -16.19 8.39 25.90
C LEU A 697 -16.71 7.04 25.41
N ARG A 698 -17.40 7.01 24.28
CA ARG A 698 -17.98 5.78 23.72
C ARG A 698 -17.65 5.66 22.24
N SER A 699 -17.69 4.45 21.72
CA SER A 699 -17.66 4.23 20.27
C SER A 699 -18.98 3.62 19.81
N GLU A 700 -19.40 3.97 18.61
CA GLU A 700 -20.70 3.62 18.03
C GLU A 700 -20.86 2.11 17.80
N ALA A 701 -21.89 1.48 18.36
CA ALA A 701 -22.01 0.01 18.42
C ALA A 701 -20.79 -0.68 19.06
N GLY A 702 -20.05 0.06 19.89
CA GLY A 702 -18.86 -0.39 20.59
C GLY A 702 -19.14 -0.97 21.97
N PHE A 703 -18.07 -1.33 22.68
CA PHE A 703 -18.16 -2.13 23.89
C PHE A 703 -17.88 -1.25 25.11
N ALA A 704 -18.89 -0.51 25.58
CA ALA A 704 -18.74 0.44 26.69
C ALA A 704 -18.13 -0.20 27.96
N ASP A 705 -18.45 -1.46 28.22
CA ASP A 705 -18.01 -2.19 29.41
C ASP A 705 -16.85 -3.15 29.15
N LEU A 706 -16.23 -3.14 27.96
CA LEU A 706 -15.11 -4.03 27.67
C LEU A 706 -13.85 -3.50 28.34
N ASP A 707 -13.07 -4.40 28.93
CA ASP A 707 -11.75 -4.06 29.39
C ASP A 707 -10.78 -4.03 28.19
N ALA A 708 -10.21 -2.86 27.92
CA ALA A 708 -9.28 -2.65 26.81
C ALA A 708 -7.80 -2.71 27.25
N ASP A 709 -7.53 -3.04 28.52
CA ASP A 709 -6.16 -3.09 29.05
C ASP A 709 -5.32 -4.15 28.32
N THR A 710 -5.94 -5.27 27.91
CA THR A 710 -5.27 -6.35 27.18
C THR A 710 -5.70 -6.38 25.71
N ARG A 711 -4.80 -6.00 24.80
CA ARG A 711 -5.08 -5.98 23.35
C ARG A 711 -5.47 -7.35 22.78
N SER A 712 -4.88 -8.44 23.29
CA SER A 712 -5.18 -9.79 22.79
C SER A 712 -6.62 -10.24 23.02
N ALA A 713 -7.38 -9.54 23.87
CA ALA A 713 -8.78 -9.83 24.14
C ALA A 713 -9.71 -9.46 22.98
N TYR A 714 -9.32 -8.48 22.16
CA TYR A 714 -10.16 -7.95 21.08
C TYR A 714 -9.47 -7.96 19.71
N LEU A 715 -8.21 -8.38 19.58
CA LEU A 715 -7.57 -8.44 18.28
C LEU A 715 -7.80 -9.77 17.55
N PHE A 716 -7.58 -9.74 16.24
CA PHE A 716 -7.34 -10.91 15.42
C PHE A 716 -5.86 -11.34 15.58
N ASN A 717 -5.57 -12.01 16.69
CA ASN A 717 -4.22 -12.34 17.15
C ASN A 717 -3.41 -13.23 16.19
N SER A 718 -4.05 -14.12 15.42
CA SER A 718 -3.35 -15.01 14.50
C SER A 718 -2.92 -14.31 13.20
N THR A 719 -3.24 -13.02 13.02
CA THR A 719 -3.17 -12.26 11.76
C THR A 719 -4.09 -12.80 10.66
N VAL A 720 -4.47 -11.95 9.70
CA VAL A 720 -5.32 -12.34 8.57
C VAL A 720 -4.60 -13.37 7.68
N ALA A 721 -3.29 -13.24 7.47
CA ALA A 721 -2.47 -14.22 6.75
C ALA A 721 -2.34 -15.56 7.49
N GLY A 722 -2.50 -15.59 8.82
CA GLY A 722 -2.45 -16.81 9.61
C GLY A 722 -3.57 -17.79 9.28
N ILE A 723 -4.67 -17.34 8.67
CA ILE A 723 -5.76 -18.21 8.20
C ILE A 723 -5.24 -19.26 7.22
N ASP A 724 -4.28 -18.91 6.36
CA ASP A 724 -3.69 -19.81 5.36
C ASP A 724 -2.90 -20.97 6.01
N GLN A 725 -2.55 -20.83 7.30
CA GLN A 725 -1.78 -21.80 8.07
C GLN A 725 -2.62 -22.58 9.08
N ALA A 726 -3.93 -22.31 9.17
CA ALA A 726 -4.82 -22.93 10.14
C ALA A 726 -5.30 -24.31 9.68
N ASP A 727 -5.43 -25.25 10.61
CA ASP A 727 -5.82 -26.63 10.34
C ASP A 727 -7.18 -27.04 10.95
N ALA A 728 -7.77 -26.18 11.78
CA ALA A 728 -9.18 -26.27 12.17
C ALA A 728 -9.71 -24.88 12.55
N VAL A 729 -10.92 -24.52 12.09
CA VAL A 729 -11.52 -23.19 12.37
C VAL A 729 -12.88 -23.34 13.03
N LEU A 730 -13.13 -22.57 14.10
CA LEU A 730 -14.43 -22.41 14.73
C LEU A 730 -14.88 -20.95 14.61
N LEU A 731 -16.05 -20.74 14.03
CA LEU A 731 -16.71 -19.45 13.92
C LEU A 731 -17.83 -19.34 14.98
N VAL A 732 -17.82 -18.26 15.76
CA VAL A 732 -18.79 -18.03 16.86
C VAL A 732 -19.51 -16.70 16.65
N GLY A 733 -20.79 -16.78 16.30
CA GLY A 733 -21.70 -15.64 16.17
C GLY A 733 -21.28 -14.59 15.14
N CYS A 734 -20.40 -14.93 14.20
CA CYS A 734 -19.93 -14.03 13.14
C CYS A 734 -20.48 -14.45 11.78
N ASN A 735 -20.98 -13.49 11.00
CA ASN A 735 -21.17 -13.70 9.57
C ASN A 735 -19.98 -13.07 8.83
N ALA A 736 -18.90 -13.84 8.69
CA ALA A 736 -17.67 -13.37 8.07
C ALA A 736 -17.89 -12.84 6.64
N ARG A 737 -18.87 -13.38 5.91
CA ARG A 737 -19.23 -12.92 4.57
C ARG A 737 -19.70 -11.48 4.53
N LEU A 738 -20.48 -11.03 5.52
CA LEU A 738 -21.01 -9.66 5.56
C LEU A 738 -20.09 -8.71 6.34
N GLU A 739 -19.46 -9.18 7.42
CA GLU A 739 -18.61 -8.36 8.28
C GLU A 739 -17.25 -8.06 7.63
N ALA A 740 -16.61 -9.06 7.02
CA ALA A 740 -15.31 -8.92 6.36
C ALA A 740 -15.21 -9.86 5.14
N PRO A 741 -15.81 -9.49 3.99
CA PRO A 741 -15.91 -10.35 2.81
C PRO A 741 -14.58 -10.96 2.34
N VAL A 742 -13.51 -10.17 2.33
CA VAL A 742 -12.18 -10.63 1.87
C VAL A 742 -11.55 -11.62 2.85
N LEU A 743 -11.84 -11.49 4.16
CA LEU A 743 -11.45 -12.49 5.15
C LEU A 743 -12.22 -13.79 4.94
N ASN A 744 -13.52 -13.71 4.61
CA ASN A 744 -14.32 -14.88 4.26
C ASN A 744 -13.80 -15.59 3.00
N ALA A 745 -13.29 -14.85 2.01
CA ALA A 745 -12.64 -15.43 0.83
C ALA A 745 -11.38 -16.23 1.19
N ARG A 746 -10.59 -15.80 2.19
CA ARG A 746 -9.46 -16.59 2.70
C ARG A 746 -9.91 -17.84 3.46
N LEU A 747 -10.93 -17.72 4.30
CA LEU A 747 -11.54 -18.88 4.99
C LEU A 747 -12.06 -19.91 3.99
N ARG A 748 -12.69 -19.45 2.91
CA ARG A 748 -13.12 -20.29 1.78
C ARG A 748 -11.94 -21.01 1.14
N ALA A 749 -10.86 -20.29 0.84
CA ALA A 749 -9.66 -20.88 0.25
C ALA A 749 -9.06 -21.98 1.16
N ALA A 750 -9.01 -21.75 2.47
CA ALA A 750 -8.60 -22.75 3.45
C ALA A 750 -9.55 -23.97 3.48
N ASN A 751 -10.87 -23.74 3.42
CA ASN A 751 -11.85 -24.82 3.37
C ASN A 751 -11.74 -25.68 2.10
N LEU A 752 -11.53 -25.04 0.94
CA LEU A 752 -11.27 -25.72 -0.33
C LEU A 752 -9.97 -26.55 -0.31
N ALA A 753 -8.98 -26.16 0.52
CA ALA A 753 -7.77 -26.95 0.77
C ALA A 753 -7.99 -28.13 1.73
N GLY A 754 -9.20 -28.31 2.27
CA GLY A 754 -9.57 -29.40 3.16
C GLY A 754 -9.61 -29.04 4.66
N VAL A 755 -9.47 -27.76 5.00
CA VAL A 755 -9.54 -27.30 6.40
C VAL A 755 -11.00 -27.31 6.87
N PRO A 756 -11.32 -27.99 7.97
CA PRO A 756 -12.66 -28.01 8.51
C PRO A 756 -13.03 -26.70 9.20
N VAL A 757 -14.23 -26.22 8.88
CA VAL A 757 -14.82 -25.03 9.48
C VAL A 757 -16.10 -25.43 10.19
N ALA A 758 -16.16 -25.16 11.48
CA ALA A 758 -17.35 -25.34 12.29
C ALA A 758 -17.98 -23.98 12.64
N TYR A 759 -19.30 -23.95 12.80
CA TYR A 759 -20.06 -22.72 12.98
C TYR A 759 -21.04 -22.84 14.15
N VAL A 760 -21.03 -21.84 15.03
CA VAL A 760 -22.00 -21.67 16.13
C VAL A 760 -22.66 -20.30 15.96
N GLY A 761 -23.93 -20.27 15.59
CA GLY A 761 -24.67 -19.03 15.38
C GLY A 761 -25.92 -19.21 14.51
N ALA A 762 -26.63 -18.13 14.27
CA ALA A 762 -27.79 -18.09 13.40
C ALA A 762 -27.42 -18.57 11.98
N PRO A 763 -28.27 -19.37 11.30
CA PRO A 763 -27.99 -19.88 9.96
C PRO A 763 -27.62 -18.74 8.99
N ALA A 764 -26.45 -18.84 8.37
CA ALA A 764 -25.93 -17.86 7.43
C ALA A 764 -25.27 -18.56 6.23
N ASP A 765 -25.45 -17.99 5.03
CA ASP A 765 -24.77 -18.48 3.83
C ASP A 765 -23.36 -17.89 3.75
N LEU A 766 -22.36 -18.69 4.10
CA LEU A 766 -20.94 -18.32 4.06
C LEU A 766 -20.26 -18.65 2.71
N THR A 767 -21.00 -19.19 1.74
CA THR A 767 -20.56 -19.69 0.41
C THR A 767 -19.86 -21.06 0.40
N TYR A 768 -19.38 -21.57 1.52
CA TYR A 768 -18.69 -22.87 1.62
C TYR A 768 -19.33 -23.78 2.68
N PRO A 769 -19.15 -25.10 2.60
CA PRO A 769 -19.75 -26.03 3.56
C PRO A 769 -19.16 -25.85 4.95
N VAL A 770 -20.04 -25.67 5.95
CA VAL A 770 -19.69 -25.53 7.37
C VAL A 770 -20.45 -26.55 8.22
N GLU A 771 -19.78 -27.07 9.24
CA GLU A 771 -20.40 -27.94 10.25
C GLU A 771 -21.12 -27.08 11.29
N VAL A 772 -22.47 -27.03 11.23
CA VAL A 772 -23.28 -26.22 12.17
C VAL A 772 -23.47 -26.99 13.47
N LEU A 773 -22.90 -26.47 14.57
CA LEU A 773 -22.89 -27.11 15.89
C LEU A 773 -24.07 -26.66 16.78
N GLY A 774 -24.74 -25.57 16.41
CA GLY A 774 -25.93 -25.02 17.07
C GLY A 774 -25.98 -23.49 16.99
N GLU A 775 -27.12 -22.90 17.35
CA GLU A 775 -27.35 -21.46 17.15
C GLU A 775 -27.05 -20.59 18.36
N GLY A 776 -27.19 -21.13 19.58
CA GLY A 776 -27.09 -20.38 20.83
C GLY A 776 -25.84 -20.68 21.65
N ALA A 777 -25.65 -19.92 22.73
CA ALA A 777 -24.54 -20.09 23.67
C ALA A 777 -24.52 -21.47 24.36
N ASP A 778 -25.64 -22.21 24.37
CA ASP A 778 -25.72 -23.58 24.91
C ASP A 778 -24.95 -24.60 24.05
N ALA A 779 -24.78 -24.31 22.76
CA ALA A 779 -23.97 -25.15 21.88
C ALA A 779 -22.51 -25.17 22.33
N LEU A 780 -21.97 -24.02 22.77
CA LEU A 780 -20.60 -23.92 23.28
C LEU A 780 -20.37 -24.82 24.49
N ASP A 781 -21.35 -24.95 25.39
CA ASP A 781 -21.24 -25.87 26.53
C ASP A 781 -21.16 -27.33 26.10
N LYS A 782 -21.94 -27.72 25.08
CA LYS A 782 -21.91 -29.08 24.51
C LYS A 782 -20.53 -29.41 23.93
N LEU A 783 -19.84 -28.43 23.35
CA LEU A 783 -18.49 -28.62 22.79
C LEU A 783 -17.45 -28.91 23.88
N THR A 784 -17.63 -28.33 25.07
CA THR A 784 -16.68 -28.49 26.19
C THR A 784 -16.87 -29.79 27.01
N LYS A 785 -17.88 -30.61 26.69
CA LYS A 785 -18.12 -31.90 27.37
C LYS A 785 -17.02 -32.90 27.00
N ALA A 786 -16.50 -33.59 28.02
CA ALA A 786 -15.44 -34.58 27.86
C ALA A 786 -15.91 -35.71 26.90
N GLY A 787 -15.19 -35.89 25.79
CA GLY A 787 -15.46 -36.94 24.81
C GLY A 787 -16.12 -36.50 23.50
N SER A 788 -16.48 -35.22 23.33
CA SER A 788 -16.98 -34.70 22.04
C SER A 788 -15.95 -34.91 20.91
N GLU A 789 -16.43 -35.32 19.73
CA GLU A 789 -15.56 -35.53 18.56
C GLU A 789 -14.87 -34.22 18.14
N PHE A 790 -15.58 -33.09 18.26
CA PHE A 790 -15.06 -31.75 18.03
C PHE A 790 -13.83 -31.42 18.89
N LEU A 791 -13.88 -31.69 20.20
CA LEU A 791 -12.77 -31.36 21.11
C LEU A 791 -11.55 -32.25 20.87
N LYS A 792 -11.74 -33.52 20.50
CA LYS A 792 -10.65 -34.41 20.08
C LYS A 792 -9.97 -33.89 18.81
N ARG A 793 -10.77 -33.41 17.84
CA ARG A 793 -10.29 -32.83 16.59
C ARG A 793 -9.46 -31.57 16.82
N PHE A 794 -9.97 -30.62 17.60
CA PHE A 794 -9.26 -29.36 17.89
C PHE A 794 -8.00 -29.57 18.73
N LYS A 795 -8.01 -30.51 19.69
CA LYS A 795 -6.78 -30.91 20.40
C LYS A 795 -5.74 -31.54 19.49
N GLY A 796 -6.18 -32.36 18.52
CA GLY A 796 -5.31 -33.00 17.54
C GLY A 796 -4.74 -32.05 16.48
N ALA A 797 -5.37 -30.88 16.27
CA ALA A 797 -4.87 -29.86 15.37
C ALA A 797 -3.57 -29.22 15.91
N GLN A 798 -2.63 -28.88 15.03
CA GLN A 798 -1.41 -28.15 15.34
C GLN A 798 -1.68 -26.64 15.49
N ARG A 799 -2.52 -26.05 14.63
CA ARG A 799 -2.87 -24.61 14.64
C ARG A 799 -4.40 -24.42 14.55
N PRO A 800 -5.13 -24.76 15.63
CA PRO A 800 -6.55 -24.48 15.72
C PRO A 800 -6.84 -22.98 15.81
N MET A 801 -7.96 -22.53 15.25
CA MET A 801 -8.39 -21.13 15.23
C MET A 801 -9.83 -20.98 15.70
N VAL A 802 -10.11 -19.98 16.53
CA VAL A 802 -11.45 -19.60 16.98
C VAL A 802 -11.66 -18.12 16.66
N ILE A 803 -12.72 -17.81 15.92
CA ILE A 803 -13.08 -16.45 15.51
C ILE A 803 -14.43 -16.09 16.15
N VAL A 804 -14.45 -14.99 16.89
CA VAL A 804 -15.66 -14.46 17.55
C VAL A 804 -16.09 -13.18 16.85
N GLY A 805 -17.37 -13.08 16.48
CA GLY A 805 -17.92 -11.87 15.84
C GLY A 805 -18.18 -10.72 16.81
N ALA A 806 -18.08 -9.49 16.32
CA ALA A 806 -18.43 -8.28 17.07
C ALA A 806 -19.88 -8.30 17.60
N GLY A 807 -20.81 -8.96 16.88
CA GLY A 807 -22.20 -9.12 17.33
C GLY A 807 -22.32 -9.83 18.68
N VAL A 808 -21.43 -10.77 18.99
CA VAL A 808 -21.38 -11.44 20.30
C VAL A 808 -20.98 -10.45 21.40
N LEU A 809 -20.05 -9.54 21.09
CA LEU A 809 -19.54 -8.55 22.03
C LEU A 809 -20.52 -7.40 22.32
N GLN A 810 -21.51 -7.18 21.45
CA GLN A 810 -22.57 -6.18 21.62
C GLN A 810 -23.71 -6.64 22.53
N ARG A 811 -23.79 -7.93 22.85
CA ARG A 811 -24.88 -8.48 23.67
C ARG A 811 -24.74 -8.12 25.15
N ALA A 812 -25.88 -8.02 25.84
CA ALA A 812 -25.90 -7.79 27.28
C ALA A 812 -25.32 -8.96 28.09
N ASP A 813 -25.39 -10.20 27.58
CA ASP A 813 -24.82 -11.41 28.18
C ASP A 813 -23.40 -11.74 27.70
N ARG A 814 -22.70 -10.76 27.10
CA ARG A 814 -21.33 -10.85 26.58
C ARG A 814 -20.40 -11.64 27.50
N ASP A 815 -20.27 -11.25 28.76
CA ASP A 815 -19.27 -11.82 29.66
C ASP A 815 -19.49 -13.32 29.88
N ALA A 816 -20.76 -13.76 29.96
CA ALA A 816 -21.11 -15.16 30.08
C ALA A 816 -20.77 -15.95 28.81
N VAL A 817 -21.05 -15.40 27.62
CA VAL A 817 -20.69 -16.04 26.34
C VAL A 817 -19.17 -16.09 26.16
N MET A 818 -18.46 -15.01 26.45
CA MET A 818 -17.00 -14.96 26.38
C MET A 818 -16.33 -15.91 27.36
N GLN A 819 -16.91 -16.13 28.54
CA GLN A 819 -16.44 -17.16 29.48
C GLN A 819 -16.59 -18.57 28.89
N LYS A 820 -17.71 -18.86 28.20
CA LYS A 820 -17.89 -20.14 27.50
C LYS A 820 -16.88 -20.31 26.36
N VAL A 821 -16.62 -19.26 25.58
CA VAL A 821 -15.58 -19.26 24.54
C VAL A 821 -14.19 -19.49 25.15
N ALA A 822 -13.86 -18.81 26.25
CA ALA A 822 -12.60 -19.00 26.96
C ALA A 822 -12.45 -20.45 27.44
N ASN A 823 -13.51 -21.06 27.98
CA ASN A 823 -13.51 -22.48 28.35
C ASN A 823 -13.25 -23.40 27.15
N VAL A 824 -13.73 -23.07 25.95
CA VAL A 824 -13.42 -23.80 24.71
C VAL A 824 -11.95 -23.62 24.35
N VAL A 825 -11.45 -22.39 24.35
CA VAL A 825 -10.05 -22.04 24.02
C VAL A 825 -9.06 -22.76 24.94
N ASP A 826 -9.31 -22.74 26.25
CA ASP A 826 -8.46 -23.38 27.26
C ASP A 826 -8.52 -24.91 27.15
N LYS A 827 -9.73 -25.49 27.05
CA LYS A 827 -9.88 -26.95 26.95
C LYS A 827 -9.38 -27.51 25.63
N ALA A 828 -9.44 -26.76 24.54
CA ALA A 828 -8.96 -27.19 23.24
C ALA A 828 -7.49 -26.83 22.96
N GLU A 829 -6.81 -26.17 23.92
CA GLU A 829 -5.41 -25.75 23.80
C GLU A 829 -5.17 -24.94 22.51
N VAL A 830 -6.06 -23.97 22.26
CA VAL A 830 -6.05 -23.18 21.01
C VAL A 830 -4.88 -22.21 20.96
N VAL A 831 -4.47 -21.70 22.13
CA VAL A 831 -3.31 -20.82 22.26
C VAL A 831 -2.11 -21.62 22.73
N ARG A 832 -1.03 -21.55 21.97
CA ARG A 832 0.22 -22.31 22.14
C ARG A 832 1.41 -21.38 21.98
N GLU A 833 2.59 -21.85 22.39
CA GLU A 833 3.84 -21.11 22.14
C GLU A 833 4.04 -20.94 20.62
N GLY A 834 4.07 -19.69 20.16
CA GLY A 834 4.19 -19.34 18.73
C GLY A 834 2.88 -19.35 17.92
N TRP A 835 1.73 -19.68 18.52
CA TRP A 835 0.42 -19.62 17.84
C TRP A 835 -0.69 -19.12 18.76
N ASN A 836 -1.27 -17.97 18.45
CA ASN A 836 -2.44 -17.45 19.15
C ASN A 836 -3.68 -17.54 18.24
N GLY A 837 -4.38 -18.67 18.32
CA GLY A 837 -5.56 -18.94 17.50
C GLY A 837 -6.86 -18.28 17.97
N PHE A 838 -6.86 -17.51 19.06
CA PHE A 838 -8.05 -16.80 19.52
C PHE A 838 -8.16 -15.46 18.81
N ASN A 839 -9.27 -15.20 18.13
CA ASN A 839 -9.46 -14.02 17.29
C ASN A 839 -10.83 -13.38 17.50
N VAL A 840 -10.87 -12.06 17.43
CA VAL A 840 -12.10 -11.27 17.37
C VAL A 840 -12.18 -10.55 16.03
N LEU A 841 -13.33 -10.68 15.37
CA LEU A 841 -13.64 -10.00 14.12
C LEU A 841 -14.47 -8.74 14.41
N HIS A 842 -13.93 -7.58 14.06
CA HIS A 842 -14.64 -6.31 14.14
C HIS A 842 -15.40 -5.98 12.87
N ASP A 843 -16.39 -5.10 12.99
CA ASP A 843 -17.27 -4.66 11.91
C ASP A 843 -17.05 -3.18 11.50
N ALA A 844 -16.30 -2.41 12.30
CA ALA A 844 -16.03 -0.99 12.08
C ALA A 844 -14.54 -0.64 12.09
N ALA A 845 -14.09 0.18 11.14
CA ALA A 845 -12.68 0.58 10.97
C ALA A 845 -12.12 1.37 12.17
N ALA A 846 -12.93 2.20 12.82
CA ALA A 846 -12.50 2.98 13.98
C ALA A 846 -12.35 2.14 15.26
N ARG A 847 -12.92 0.91 15.31
CA ARG A 847 -13.13 0.16 16.55
C ARG A 847 -11.82 -0.17 17.26
N VAL A 848 -10.86 -0.77 16.55
CA VAL A 848 -9.60 -1.21 17.16
C VAL A 848 -8.78 -0.01 17.60
N ALA A 849 -8.74 1.06 16.80
CA ALA A 849 -8.08 2.31 17.17
C ALA A 849 -8.72 2.95 18.42
N ALA A 850 -10.05 2.91 18.55
CA ALA A 850 -10.76 3.38 19.74
C ALA A 850 -10.37 2.58 20.99
N LEU A 851 -10.27 1.25 20.88
CA LEU A 851 -9.87 0.38 21.99
C LEU A 851 -8.39 0.57 22.35
N ASP A 852 -7.51 0.66 21.36
CA ASP A 852 -6.06 0.88 21.54
C ASP A 852 -5.76 2.21 22.24
N VAL A 853 -6.49 3.27 21.91
CA VAL A 853 -6.36 4.58 22.54
C VAL A 853 -7.06 4.63 23.90
N GLY A 854 -7.91 3.63 24.23
CA GLY A 854 -8.74 3.62 25.42
C GLY A 854 -9.84 4.68 25.37
N PHE A 855 -10.52 4.84 24.24
CA PHE A 855 -11.70 5.68 24.03
C PHE A 855 -12.95 4.96 24.59
N LEU A 856 -12.94 4.71 25.89
CA LEU A 856 -13.94 3.98 26.63
C LEU A 856 -14.40 4.77 27.86
N PRO A 857 -15.60 4.50 28.40
CA PRO A 857 -16.08 5.24 29.54
C PRO A 857 -15.27 4.86 30.78
N SER A 858 -14.79 5.88 31.49
CA SER A 858 -14.12 5.74 32.78
C SER A 858 -15.01 5.01 33.78
N ALA A 859 -14.42 4.37 34.80
CA ALA A 859 -15.18 3.67 35.85
C ALA A 859 -16.22 4.58 36.52
N ARG A 860 -15.89 5.87 36.71
CA ARG A 860 -16.81 6.89 37.24
C ARG A 860 -17.98 7.18 36.29
N ALA A 861 -17.72 7.26 34.99
CA ALA A 861 -18.76 7.46 33.99
C ALA A 861 -19.68 6.24 33.87
N ARG A 862 -19.14 5.03 33.92
CA ARG A 862 -19.91 3.77 33.94
C ARG A 862 -20.84 3.66 35.15
N ALA A 863 -20.41 4.13 36.32
CA ALA A 863 -21.23 4.13 37.53
C ALA A 863 -22.30 5.24 37.55
N SER A 864 -22.16 6.27 36.71
CA SER A 864 -23.08 7.40 36.67
C SER A 864 -24.36 7.06 35.91
N LYS A 865 -25.52 7.31 36.53
CA LYS A 865 -26.84 7.21 35.88
C LYS A 865 -27.33 8.55 35.32
N ALA A 866 -26.53 9.62 35.42
CA ALA A 866 -26.93 10.93 34.93
C ALA A 866 -26.99 10.95 33.40
N ALA A 867 -28.11 11.43 32.85
CA ALA A 867 -28.25 11.61 31.41
C ALA A 867 -27.36 12.78 30.92
N PRO A 868 -26.61 12.62 29.82
CA PRO A 868 -25.79 13.71 29.29
C PRO A 868 -26.68 14.84 28.77
N LYS A 869 -26.29 16.08 29.09
CA LYS A 869 -26.92 17.31 28.57
C LYS A 869 -26.21 17.84 27.33
N LEU A 870 -24.94 17.50 27.13
CA LEU A 870 -24.16 17.86 25.96
C LEU A 870 -23.51 16.60 25.37
N VAL A 871 -23.79 16.32 24.10
CA VAL A 871 -23.26 15.15 23.40
C VAL A 871 -22.48 15.59 22.19
N TYR A 872 -21.26 15.06 22.06
CA TYR A 872 -20.38 15.28 20.92
C TYR A 872 -20.30 14.01 20.08
N LEU A 873 -20.81 14.06 18.84
CA LEU A 873 -20.77 12.98 17.88
C LEU A 873 -19.64 13.24 16.88
N LEU A 874 -18.61 12.41 16.90
CA LEU A 874 -17.52 12.43 15.92
C LEU A 874 -17.85 11.43 14.81
N GLY A 875 -18.60 11.87 13.82
CA GLY A 875 -19.01 11.10 12.65
C GLY A 875 -19.87 9.89 13.01
N ALA A 876 -20.60 9.97 14.13
CA ALA A 876 -21.42 8.89 14.64
C ALA A 876 -22.86 9.02 14.17
N ASP A 877 -23.33 8.06 13.37
CA ASP A 877 -24.66 8.08 12.75
C ASP A 877 -25.55 6.92 13.21
N ASP A 878 -25.00 5.75 13.52
CA ASP A 878 -25.73 4.59 14.08
C ASP A 878 -25.65 4.55 15.62
N TYR A 879 -25.81 5.70 16.26
CA TYR A 879 -25.87 5.79 17.73
C TYR A 879 -27.18 5.19 18.29
N SER A 880 -27.12 4.71 19.54
CA SER A 880 -28.32 4.24 20.26
C SER A 880 -29.06 5.41 20.91
N ASP A 881 -30.38 5.32 21.08
CA ASP A 881 -31.17 6.38 21.75
C ASP A 881 -30.73 6.60 23.22
N ALA A 882 -30.09 5.60 23.83
CA ALA A 882 -29.46 5.72 25.14
C ALA A 882 -28.17 6.58 25.12
N ASP A 883 -27.48 6.64 23.99
CA ASP A 883 -26.28 7.47 23.81
C ASP A 883 -26.63 8.94 23.62
N VAL A 884 -27.73 9.24 22.92
CA VAL A 884 -28.18 10.61 22.60
C VAL A 884 -29.60 10.87 23.12
N PRO A 885 -29.75 11.36 24.35
CA PRO A 885 -31.07 11.72 24.91
C PRO A 885 -31.76 12.84 24.12
N ALA A 886 -33.09 12.83 24.07
CA ALA A 886 -33.89 13.82 23.34
C ALA A 886 -33.66 15.27 23.81
N GLY A 887 -33.37 15.50 25.10
CA GLY A 887 -33.13 16.83 25.67
C GLY A 887 -31.67 17.31 25.63
N ALA A 888 -30.76 16.54 25.04
CA ALA A 888 -29.33 16.90 24.98
C ALA A 888 -29.02 17.86 23.83
N PHE A 889 -28.09 18.79 24.07
CA PHE A 889 -27.47 19.62 23.04
C PHE A 889 -26.43 18.79 22.27
N VAL A 890 -26.64 18.58 20.98
CA VAL A 890 -25.85 17.66 20.16
C VAL A 890 -24.95 18.44 19.21
N ILE A 891 -23.65 18.15 19.27
CA ILE A 891 -22.64 18.64 18.33
C ILE A 891 -22.28 17.47 17.43
N TYR A 892 -22.54 17.58 16.13
CA TYR A 892 -22.15 16.57 15.15
C TYR A 892 -20.98 17.09 14.33
N GLN A 893 -19.83 16.45 14.43
CA GLN A 893 -18.70 16.66 13.54
C GLN A 893 -18.61 15.49 12.57
N GLY A 894 -18.90 15.70 11.30
CA GLY A 894 -18.88 14.62 10.31
C GLY A 894 -18.86 15.14 8.88
N HIS A 895 -18.81 14.20 7.93
CA HIS A 895 -18.62 14.50 6.52
C HIS A 895 -19.89 14.32 5.66
N HIS A 896 -20.89 13.57 6.14
CA HIS A 896 -22.14 13.27 5.43
C HIS A 896 -23.33 13.69 6.30
N GLY A 897 -24.43 14.09 5.65
CA GLY A 897 -25.68 14.45 6.30
C GLY A 897 -26.64 13.26 6.40
N ASP A 898 -26.56 12.51 7.50
CA ASP A 898 -27.47 11.39 7.80
C ASP A 898 -28.15 11.60 9.18
N ARG A 899 -28.51 10.53 9.90
CA ARG A 899 -29.18 10.56 11.21
C ARG A 899 -28.48 11.46 12.24
N GLY A 900 -27.16 11.41 12.35
CA GLY A 900 -26.38 12.22 13.30
C GLY A 900 -26.45 13.71 13.00
N ALA A 901 -26.30 14.08 11.73
CA ALA A 901 -26.41 15.46 11.29
C ALA A 901 -27.84 16.00 11.46
N ALA A 902 -28.86 15.21 11.15
CA ALA A 902 -30.27 15.61 11.29
C ALA A 902 -30.67 15.90 12.74
N ARG A 903 -30.12 15.13 13.70
CA ARG A 903 -30.34 15.32 15.14
C ARG A 903 -29.55 16.49 15.73
N ALA A 904 -28.46 16.92 15.10
CA ALA A 904 -27.52 17.88 15.68
C ALA A 904 -28.13 19.28 15.91
N ASP A 905 -27.69 19.96 16.96
CA ASP A 905 -27.93 21.38 17.18
C ASP A 905 -26.86 22.24 16.50
N VAL A 906 -25.63 21.72 16.40
CA VAL A 906 -24.53 22.31 15.64
C VAL A 906 -23.86 21.23 14.81
N VAL A 907 -23.67 21.49 13.52
CA VAL A 907 -22.98 20.62 12.57
C VAL A 907 -21.65 21.25 12.19
N LEU A 908 -20.57 20.50 12.34
CA LEU A 908 -19.21 20.88 11.97
C LEU A 908 -18.75 20.00 10.80
N PRO A 909 -18.54 20.56 9.59
CA PRO A 909 -18.17 19.77 8.42
C PRO A 909 -16.73 19.26 8.54
N SER A 910 -16.55 17.97 8.30
CA SER A 910 -15.23 17.34 8.28
C SER A 910 -14.92 16.58 6.99
N THR A 911 -13.64 16.25 6.83
CA THR A 911 -13.11 15.56 5.64
C THR A 911 -13.43 14.07 5.64
N ALA A 912 -13.72 13.51 4.47
CA ALA A 912 -13.83 12.06 4.28
C ALA A 912 -12.46 11.36 4.31
N TYR A 913 -12.44 10.02 4.41
CA TYR A 913 -11.20 9.24 4.53
C TYR A 913 -10.23 9.41 3.35
N THR A 914 -10.73 9.73 2.14
CA THR A 914 -9.92 9.99 0.94
C THR A 914 -9.32 11.40 0.87
N GLU A 915 -9.79 12.32 1.72
CA GLU A 915 -9.39 13.73 1.76
C GLU A 915 -8.32 14.01 2.84
N LYS A 916 -8.17 13.10 3.81
CA LYS A 916 -7.28 13.28 4.96
C LYS A 916 -6.14 12.26 5.01
N TYR A 917 -5.04 12.69 5.63
CA TYR A 917 -3.88 11.84 5.95
C TYR A 917 -4.00 11.36 7.41
N ALA A 918 -4.65 10.22 7.61
CA ALA A 918 -5.09 9.76 8.92
C ALA A 918 -4.73 8.29 9.19
N THR A 919 -4.62 7.90 10.45
CA THR A 919 -4.26 6.56 10.89
C THR A 919 -5.50 5.77 11.28
N TYR A 920 -5.64 4.57 10.71
CA TYR A 920 -6.65 3.57 11.06
C TYR A 920 -5.95 2.29 11.53
N VAL A 921 -6.63 1.50 12.34
CA VAL A 921 -6.11 0.22 12.83
C VAL A 921 -7.09 -0.86 12.46
N ASN A 922 -6.64 -1.86 11.72
CA ASN A 922 -7.49 -2.97 11.29
C ASN A 922 -7.72 -4.00 12.42
N THR A 923 -8.55 -5.01 12.14
CA THR A 923 -8.93 -6.05 13.11
C THR A 923 -7.75 -6.86 13.66
N GLU A 924 -6.65 -7.02 12.93
CA GLU A 924 -5.42 -7.70 13.40
C GLU A 924 -4.49 -6.78 14.20
N GLY A 925 -4.85 -5.50 14.36
CA GLY A 925 -4.08 -4.53 15.14
C GLY A 925 -2.96 -3.84 14.37
N ARG A 926 -2.97 -3.91 13.03
CA ARG A 926 -2.03 -3.22 12.14
C ARG A 926 -2.44 -1.76 11.97
N PRO A 927 -1.58 -0.79 12.33
CA PRO A 927 -1.82 0.62 12.04
C PRO A 927 -1.49 0.91 10.58
N GLN A 928 -2.47 1.34 9.79
CA GLN A 928 -2.33 1.75 8.40
C GLN A 928 -2.68 3.23 8.24
N THR A 929 -2.13 3.91 7.24
CA THR A 929 -2.40 5.34 7.01
C THR A 929 -3.06 5.59 5.66
N THR A 930 -4.18 6.31 5.66
CA THR A 930 -4.77 6.85 4.43
C THR A 930 -3.87 7.93 3.84
N LYS A 931 -4.02 8.22 2.54
CA LYS A 931 -3.39 9.37 1.89
C LYS A 931 -4.44 10.27 1.25
N THR A 932 -4.20 11.57 1.30
CA THR A 932 -5.04 12.58 0.65
C THR A 932 -4.98 12.43 -0.87
N ALA A 933 -6.07 11.92 -1.46
CA ALA A 933 -6.24 11.75 -2.90
C ALA A 933 -6.85 12.99 -3.56
N VAL A 934 -7.88 13.56 -2.93
CA VAL A 934 -8.60 14.76 -3.37
C VAL A 934 -8.58 15.84 -2.30
N ALA A 935 -8.78 17.10 -2.71
CA ALA A 935 -8.87 18.22 -1.77
C ALA A 935 -10.19 18.17 -0.96
N SER A 936 -10.19 18.76 0.22
CA SER A 936 -11.39 18.90 1.07
C SER A 936 -12.49 19.69 0.36
N LEU A 937 -13.75 19.26 0.54
CA LEU A 937 -14.90 19.93 -0.06
C LEU A 937 -15.32 21.19 0.72
N GLY A 938 -15.34 22.35 0.07
CA GLY A 938 -15.79 23.61 0.66
C GLY A 938 -14.99 24.00 1.91
N ASP A 939 -15.69 24.28 3.00
CA ASP A 939 -15.12 24.66 4.29
C ASP A 939 -14.92 23.49 5.27
N ALA A 940 -15.03 22.26 4.79
CA ALA A 940 -14.66 21.07 5.58
C ALA A 940 -13.17 21.12 5.98
N ARG A 941 -12.87 20.61 7.17
CA ARG A 941 -11.49 20.55 7.72
C ARG A 941 -11.23 19.17 8.31
N ASP A 942 -9.94 18.81 8.43
CA ASP A 942 -9.54 17.56 9.08
C ASP A 942 -10.12 17.48 10.49
N ASP A 943 -10.53 16.27 10.88
CA ASP A 943 -11.28 16.07 12.11
C ASP A 943 -10.54 16.56 13.37
N TRP A 944 -9.25 16.25 13.48
CA TRP A 944 -8.44 16.67 14.62
C TRP A 944 -8.23 18.19 14.67
N LYS A 945 -8.22 18.89 13.52
CA LYS A 945 -8.06 20.36 13.45
C LYS A 945 -9.29 21.04 14.02
N VAL A 946 -10.47 20.53 13.74
CA VAL A 946 -11.74 21.05 14.27
C VAL A 946 -11.77 20.91 15.79
N VAL A 947 -11.43 19.72 16.32
CA VAL A 947 -11.34 19.49 17.77
C VAL A 947 -10.28 20.38 18.42
N ARG A 948 -9.12 20.53 17.77
CA ARG A 948 -8.03 21.39 18.24
C ARG A 948 -8.45 22.86 18.30
N ALA A 949 -9.13 23.38 17.29
CA ALA A 949 -9.66 24.75 17.29
C ALA A 949 -10.74 24.94 18.35
N LEU A 950 -11.64 23.96 18.49
CA LEU A 950 -12.68 23.98 19.52
C LEU A 950 -12.08 24.02 20.94
N SER A 951 -10.96 23.33 21.18
CA SER A 951 -10.27 23.34 22.48
C SER A 951 -9.80 24.73 22.92
N GLU A 952 -9.36 25.57 21.98
CA GLU A 952 -8.99 26.96 22.26
C GLU A 952 -10.21 27.79 22.64
N VAL A 953 -11.32 27.64 21.91
CA VAL A 953 -12.55 28.41 22.15
C VAL A 953 -13.19 28.03 23.50
N LEU A 954 -13.09 26.77 23.91
CA LEU A 954 -13.59 26.29 25.20
C LEU A 954 -12.67 26.64 26.38
N GLY A 955 -11.51 27.27 26.15
CA GLY A 955 -10.57 27.66 27.20
C GLY A 955 -9.71 26.51 27.74
N ALA A 956 -9.60 25.40 26.99
CA ALA A 956 -8.83 24.21 27.35
C ALA A 956 -7.83 23.80 26.23
N PRO A 957 -6.90 24.70 25.82
CA PRO A 957 -6.13 24.57 24.58
C PRO A 957 -5.18 23.36 24.58
N LEU A 958 -5.38 22.43 23.65
CA LEU A 958 -4.55 21.22 23.52
C LEU A 958 -3.08 21.55 23.18
N PRO A 959 -2.11 20.71 23.60
CA PRO A 959 -0.68 21.05 23.59
C PRO A 959 0.01 20.84 22.23
N TYR A 960 -0.73 20.47 21.19
CA TYR A 960 -0.21 20.15 19.85
C TYR A 960 -0.84 21.03 18.78
N ASN A 961 -0.07 21.36 17.73
CA ASN A 961 -0.52 22.22 16.64
C ASN A 961 -0.36 21.59 15.25
N THR A 962 0.51 20.58 15.13
CA THR A 962 0.75 19.85 13.89
C THR A 962 0.28 18.40 13.99
N ILE A 963 0.04 17.76 12.84
CA ILE A 963 -0.33 16.34 12.79
C ILE A 963 0.76 15.45 13.42
N ASP A 964 2.03 15.83 13.29
CA ASP A 964 3.14 15.06 13.86
C ASP A 964 3.21 15.19 15.39
N ASP A 965 2.79 16.34 15.95
CA ASP A 965 2.62 16.49 17.39
C ASP A 965 1.47 15.59 17.90
N VAL A 966 0.35 15.54 17.17
CA VAL A 966 -0.78 14.63 17.50
C VAL A 966 -0.34 13.18 17.45
N ARG A 967 0.50 12.80 16.47
CA ARG A 967 1.03 11.43 16.38
C ARG A 967 2.06 11.11 17.45
N ARG A 968 2.86 12.08 17.90
CA ARG A 968 3.68 11.92 19.10
C ARG A 968 2.80 11.65 20.30
N ARG A 969 1.73 12.43 20.47
CA ARG A 969 0.74 12.17 21.52
C ARG A 969 0.06 10.80 21.38
N LEU A 970 -0.26 10.37 20.17
CA LEU A 970 -0.80 9.04 19.87
C LEU A 970 0.19 7.95 20.31
N SER A 971 1.48 8.14 20.03
CA SER A 971 2.56 7.25 20.48
C SER A 971 2.73 7.24 22.00
N ASP A 972 2.50 8.36 22.68
CA ASP A 972 2.56 8.43 24.15
C ASP A 972 1.42 7.64 24.80
N VAL A 973 0.24 7.60 24.17
CA VAL A 973 -0.92 6.82 24.64
C VAL A 973 -0.78 5.35 24.27
N ALA A 974 -0.40 5.07 23.03
CA ALA A 974 -0.38 3.75 22.42
C ALA A 974 0.86 3.63 21.51
N PRO A 975 2.02 3.18 22.03
CA PRO A 975 3.29 3.24 21.33
C PRO A 975 3.36 2.37 20.07
N HIS A 976 2.54 1.32 19.98
CA HIS A 976 2.46 0.49 18.78
C HIS A 976 1.93 1.25 17.56
N LEU A 977 1.11 2.29 17.75
CA LEU A 977 0.56 3.11 16.66
C LEU A 977 1.63 3.93 15.94
N ALA A 978 2.82 4.08 16.53
CA ALA A 978 3.97 4.69 15.85
C ALA A 978 4.56 3.77 14.77
N ARG A 979 4.39 2.44 14.89
CA ARG A 979 4.92 1.45 13.94
C ARG A 979 3.90 1.20 12.82
N ARG A 980 4.01 2.00 11.76
CA ARG A 980 3.13 1.88 10.58
C ARG A 980 3.33 0.56 9.85
N ASP A 981 2.24 0.00 9.37
CA ASP A 981 2.15 -1.23 8.59
C ASP A 981 2.75 -2.47 9.28
N ALA A 982 2.97 -2.44 10.60
CA ALA A 982 3.48 -3.56 11.38
C ALA A 982 2.43 -4.06 12.38
N VAL A 983 2.33 -5.38 12.53
CA VAL A 983 1.52 -6.01 13.60
C VAL A 983 2.42 -6.27 14.79
N GLU A 984 2.06 -5.73 15.95
CA GLU A 984 2.72 -6.10 17.21
C GLU A 984 2.24 -7.47 17.67
N ALA A 985 3.19 -8.31 18.11
CA ALA A 985 2.85 -9.62 18.64
C ALA A 985 1.93 -9.48 19.86
N PRO A 986 0.77 -10.15 19.88
CA PRO A 986 -0.16 -10.06 21.00
C PRO A 986 0.45 -10.78 22.22
N LEU A 987 0.53 -10.09 23.35
CA LEU A 987 0.92 -10.69 24.61
C LEU A 987 -0.23 -11.56 25.13
N TRP A 988 -0.06 -12.88 25.11
CA TRP A 988 -1.02 -13.78 25.72
C TRP A 988 -0.68 -14.03 27.20
N LEU A 989 -1.48 -13.47 28.10
CA LEU A 989 -1.33 -13.65 29.55
C LEU A 989 -1.93 -14.98 30.05
N ALA A 990 -1.69 -16.10 29.35
CA ALA A 990 -2.09 -17.45 29.76
C ALA A 990 -3.54 -17.59 30.30
N GLY A 991 -4.49 -16.85 29.71
CA GLY A 991 -5.89 -16.85 30.14
C GLY A 991 -6.20 -16.12 31.47
N GLU A 992 -5.25 -15.38 32.05
CA GLU A 992 -5.48 -14.59 33.27
C GLU A 992 -6.54 -13.50 33.06
N TYR A 993 -6.62 -12.92 31.87
CA TYR A 993 -7.67 -11.97 31.51
C TYR A 993 -9.07 -12.58 31.65
N TRP A 994 -9.29 -13.81 31.19
CA TRP A 994 -10.59 -14.50 31.30
C TRP A 994 -10.94 -14.91 32.73
N LYS A 995 -9.92 -15.19 33.56
CA LYS A 995 -10.11 -15.46 34.98
C LYS A 995 -10.57 -14.21 35.74
N ALA A 996 -10.12 -13.02 35.32
CA ALA A 996 -10.60 -11.75 35.88
C ALA A 996 -12.04 -11.43 35.47
N VAL A 997 -12.41 -11.72 34.21
CA VAL A 997 -13.79 -11.56 33.70
C VAL A 997 -14.75 -12.62 34.29
N GLY A 998 -14.25 -13.81 34.62
CA GLY A 998 -15.01 -14.98 35.07
C GLY A 998 -15.73 -14.86 36.42
N ASN A 999 -15.65 -13.72 37.11
CA ASN A 999 -16.43 -13.42 38.32
C ASN A 999 -17.78 -12.72 38.02
N SER A 1000 -18.15 -12.55 36.74
CA SER A 1000 -19.42 -11.95 36.34
C SER A 1000 -20.60 -12.91 36.57
N LYS A 1001 -21.58 -12.47 37.37
CA LYS A 1001 -22.85 -13.20 37.66
C LYS A 1001 -23.94 -12.90 36.61
N ALA A 1002 -23.59 -12.54 35.39
CA ALA A 1002 -24.58 -12.20 34.36
C ALA A 1002 -25.36 -13.46 33.94
N ALA A 1003 -26.70 -13.37 33.98
CA ALA A 1003 -27.58 -14.46 33.52
C ALA A 1003 -27.50 -14.58 31.99
N ALA A 1004 -27.44 -15.82 31.48
CA ALA A 1004 -27.48 -16.08 30.05
C ALA A 1004 -28.81 -15.60 29.45
N VAL A 1005 -28.76 -14.83 28.36
CA VAL A 1005 -29.96 -14.40 27.65
C VAL A 1005 -30.27 -15.45 26.57
N PRO A 1006 -31.45 -16.08 26.58
CA PRO A 1006 -31.83 -17.03 25.53
C PRO A 1006 -31.93 -16.31 24.18
N GLY A 1007 -31.26 -16.86 23.16
CA GLY A 1007 -31.27 -16.32 21.79
C GLY A 1007 -30.11 -16.84 20.95
N SER A 1008 -30.25 -16.79 19.62
CA SER A 1008 -29.20 -17.17 18.68
C SER A 1008 -28.07 -16.12 18.65
N LEU A 1009 -26.85 -16.56 18.37
CA LEU A 1009 -25.71 -15.68 18.15
C LEU A 1009 -25.72 -15.23 16.69
N ALA A 1010 -25.92 -13.95 16.43
CA ALA A 1010 -26.03 -13.39 15.08
C ALA A 1010 -25.10 -12.19 14.89
N SER A 1011 -24.78 -11.91 13.62
CA SER A 1011 -24.08 -10.68 13.21
C SER A 1011 -24.94 -9.45 13.45
N GLY A 1012 -24.30 -8.32 13.77
CA GLY A 1012 -24.97 -7.02 13.88
C GLY A 1012 -25.31 -6.36 12.53
N ILE A 1013 -24.84 -6.91 11.41
CA ILE A 1013 -25.05 -6.35 10.07
C ILE A 1013 -26.25 -7.00 9.40
N ALA A 1014 -27.30 -6.20 9.17
CA ALA A 1014 -28.48 -6.63 8.40
C ALA A 1014 -28.33 -6.40 6.89
N ASN A 1015 -27.76 -5.26 6.49
CA ASN A 1015 -27.52 -4.92 5.08
C ASN A 1015 -26.04 -4.61 4.85
N PHE A 1016 -25.36 -5.45 4.06
CA PHE A 1016 -23.95 -5.27 3.73
C PHE A 1016 -23.67 -3.99 2.93
N TYR A 1017 -24.58 -3.59 2.05
CA TYR A 1017 -24.40 -2.42 1.19
C TYR A 1017 -24.70 -1.09 1.89
N GLN A 1018 -25.23 -1.11 3.13
CA GLN A 1018 -25.62 0.10 3.88
C GLN A 1018 -25.22 -0.04 5.35
N THR A 1019 -23.92 0.10 5.63
CA THR A 1019 -23.36 -0.10 6.98
C THR A 1019 -22.86 1.17 7.65
N ASP A 1020 -22.55 2.20 6.87
CA ASP A 1020 -22.00 3.47 7.34
C ASP A 1020 -22.58 4.66 6.54
N ALA A 1021 -22.27 5.88 6.96
CA ALA A 1021 -22.81 7.08 6.35
C ALA A 1021 -22.40 7.25 4.86
N ILE A 1022 -21.24 6.72 4.46
CA ILE A 1022 -20.77 6.79 3.06
C ILE A 1022 -21.59 5.81 2.21
N SER A 1023 -21.65 4.53 2.60
CA SER A 1023 -22.42 3.51 1.89
C SER A 1023 -23.92 3.82 1.83
N ARG A 1024 -24.50 4.43 2.87
CA ARG A 1024 -25.90 4.88 2.86
C ARG A 1024 -26.18 6.04 1.90
N ALA A 1025 -25.24 6.98 1.76
CA ALA A 1025 -25.36 8.10 0.83
C ALA A 1025 -25.06 7.70 -0.65
N SER A 1026 -24.51 6.51 -0.87
CA SER A 1026 -24.22 5.99 -2.22
C SER A 1026 -25.50 5.65 -2.97
N LYS A 1027 -25.63 6.22 -4.18
CA LYS A 1027 -26.73 5.87 -5.09
C LYS A 1027 -26.53 4.48 -5.68
N VAL A 1028 -25.28 4.08 -5.88
CA VAL A 1028 -24.94 2.75 -6.40
C VAL A 1028 -25.35 1.68 -5.38
N MET A 1029 -24.98 1.85 -4.11
CA MET A 1029 -25.32 0.90 -3.05
C MET A 1029 -26.83 0.85 -2.74
N ALA A 1030 -27.55 1.97 -2.87
CA ALA A 1030 -29.00 2.01 -2.67
C ALA A 1030 -29.77 1.20 -3.73
N ASN A 1031 -29.21 1.03 -4.93
CA ASN A 1031 -29.82 0.26 -6.02
C ASN A 1031 -29.58 -1.26 -5.90
N GLU A 1032 -28.68 -1.68 -5.00
CA GLU A 1032 -28.45 -3.09 -4.72
C GLU A 1032 -29.55 -3.63 -3.78
N PRO A 1033 -30.16 -4.78 -4.09
CA PRO A 1033 -31.04 -5.43 -3.13
C PRO A 1033 -30.25 -5.83 -1.88
N ALA A 1034 -30.87 -5.63 -0.71
CA ALA A 1034 -30.34 -6.18 0.54
C ALA A 1034 -30.11 -7.69 0.39
N ALA A 1035 -28.97 -8.19 0.89
CA ALA A 1035 -28.58 -9.59 0.77
C ALA A 1035 -29.73 -10.53 1.19
N GLY A 1036 -30.23 -11.34 0.25
CA GLY A 1036 -31.34 -12.28 0.47
C GLY A 1036 -32.74 -11.80 0.07
N GLN A 1037 -32.91 -10.57 -0.44
CA GLN A 1037 -34.16 -10.12 -1.06
C GLN A 1037 -34.06 -10.13 -2.60
N PRO A 1038 -35.13 -10.52 -3.34
CA PRO A 1038 -35.14 -10.38 -4.78
C PRO A 1038 -35.04 -8.89 -5.16
N ALA A 1039 -34.21 -8.60 -6.17
CA ALA A 1039 -34.08 -7.26 -6.73
C ALA A 1039 -35.45 -6.66 -7.02
N ARG A 1040 -35.72 -5.45 -6.51
CA ARG A 1040 -36.90 -4.68 -6.94
C ARG A 1040 -36.72 -4.40 -8.44
N GLN A 1041 -37.52 -5.06 -9.27
CA GLN A 1041 -37.65 -4.68 -10.66
C GLN A 1041 -38.16 -3.24 -10.68
N HIS A 1042 -37.36 -2.29 -11.19
CA HIS A 1042 -37.91 -0.99 -11.51
C HIS A 1042 -39.05 -1.18 -12.51
N PRO A 1043 -40.20 -0.48 -12.33
CA PRO A 1043 -41.28 -0.54 -13.30
C PRO A 1043 -40.72 -0.12 -14.65
N ARG A 1044 -40.83 -1.04 -15.61
CA ARG A 1044 -40.58 -0.83 -17.03
C ARG A 1044 -41.14 0.54 -17.39
N ALA A 1045 -40.30 1.46 -17.86
CA ALA A 1045 -40.75 2.76 -18.34
C ALA A 1045 -41.90 2.52 -19.34
N LEU A 1046 -43.12 2.86 -18.92
CA LEU A 1046 -44.30 2.81 -19.74
C LEU A 1046 -44.05 3.78 -20.90
N ARG A 1047 -43.90 3.22 -22.09
CA ARG A 1047 -43.94 3.97 -23.34
C ARG A 1047 -45.33 4.64 -23.40
N PRO A 1048 -45.45 5.96 -23.58
CA PRO A 1048 -46.76 6.59 -23.68
C PRO A 1048 -47.47 6.05 -24.93
N PRO A 1049 -48.77 5.68 -24.84
CA PRO A 1049 -49.51 5.22 -26.00
C PRO A 1049 -49.94 6.44 -26.83
N GLY A 1050 -49.46 6.51 -28.08
CA GLY A 1050 -50.01 7.44 -29.07
C GLY A 1050 -48.97 8.29 -29.80
N ALA A 1051 -48.34 7.72 -30.81
CA ALA A 1051 -47.85 8.47 -31.97
C ALA A 1051 -47.69 7.49 -33.14
N GLU A 1052 -48.77 7.35 -33.93
CA GLU A 1052 -48.70 6.72 -35.24
C GLU A 1052 -47.81 7.55 -36.17
N LEU A 1053 -46.76 6.95 -36.72
CA LEU A 1053 -46.16 7.41 -37.97
C LEU A 1053 -46.09 6.23 -38.94
N ARG A 1054 -47.05 6.24 -39.86
CA ARG A 1054 -47.15 5.37 -41.03
C ARG A 1054 -45.96 5.58 -41.98
N ARG A 1055 -45.45 4.47 -42.52
CA ARG A 1055 -45.15 4.16 -43.96
C ARG A 1055 -44.25 2.91 -43.95
N GLY A 1056 -44.75 1.73 -44.32
CA GLY A 1056 -44.83 1.24 -45.72
C GLY A 1056 -43.44 0.78 -46.17
N LEU A 1057 -43.12 -0.47 -46.50
CA LEU A 1057 -43.72 -1.40 -47.48
C LEU A 1057 -42.86 -2.72 -47.50
N PRO A 1058 -43.17 -3.78 -48.27
CA PRO A 1058 -43.43 -5.12 -47.75
C PRO A 1058 -42.47 -6.22 -48.26
N ARG A 1059 -42.64 -7.46 -47.77
CA ARG A 1059 -42.43 -8.72 -48.51
C ARG A 1059 -43.02 -9.89 -47.70
N GLU A 1060 -44.22 -10.32 -48.06
CA GLU A 1060 -44.51 -11.52 -48.88
C GLU A 1060 -44.26 -12.84 -48.13
N ALA A 1061 -45.37 -13.45 -47.70
CA ALA A 1061 -45.44 -14.80 -47.17
C ALA A 1061 -46.35 -15.64 -48.08
N GLU A 1062 -45.73 -16.53 -48.85
CA GLU A 1062 -46.28 -17.84 -49.22
C GLU A 1062 -45.83 -18.80 -48.10
N GLY A 1063 -46.58 -19.73 -47.51
CA GLY A 1063 -47.69 -20.52 -47.99
C GLY A 1063 -47.37 -21.98 -47.62
N SER A 1064 -48.33 -22.67 -46.97
CA SER A 1064 -48.34 -24.11 -46.63
C SER A 1064 -47.34 -24.59 -45.55
N GLY A 1065 -47.65 -25.52 -44.65
CA GLY A 1065 -48.79 -26.42 -44.52
C GLY A 1065 -48.31 -27.74 -43.90
N ASN A 1066 -49.10 -28.32 -43.00
CA ASN A 1066 -49.04 -29.69 -42.44
C ASN A 1066 -47.77 -30.08 -41.66
N GLY A 1067 -47.82 -30.82 -40.54
CA GLY A 1067 -48.89 -31.58 -39.90
C GLY A 1067 -48.27 -32.73 -39.11
N SER A 1068 -49.01 -33.25 -38.12
CA SER A 1068 -48.97 -34.63 -37.56
C SER A 1068 -47.65 -35.11 -36.91
N ASP A 1069 -47.60 -35.92 -35.87
CA ASP A 1069 -48.57 -36.58 -35.00
C ASP A 1069 -47.76 -37.37 -33.96
N GLN A 1070 -48.40 -37.66 -32.82
CA GLN A 1070 -48.30 -38.89 -32.01
C GLN A 1070 -46.95 -39.29 -31.35
N PHE A 1071 -46.95 -39.47 -30.02
CA PHE A 1071 -47.35 -40.75 -29.39
C PHE A 1071 -47.26 -40.69 -27.85
N ASP A 1072 -48.32 -41.21 -27.25
CA ASP A 1072 -48.71 -41.52 -25.87
C ASP A 1072 -47.62 -42.20 -25.00
N GLU A 1073 -47.48 -41.89 -23.69
CA GLU A 1073 -48.30 -42.34 -22.53
C GLU A 1073 -48.06 -43.85 -22.20
N GLU A 1074 -47.49 -44.21 -21.04
CA GLU A 1074 -48.17 -44.77 -19.83
C GLU A 1074 -47.13 -45.75 -19.19
N GLU A 1075 -47.09 -46.20 -17.92
CA GLU A 1075 -48.01 -46.19 -16.78
C GLU A 1075 -47.30 -46.75 -15.51
N ALA A 1076 -48.09 -46.72 -14.40
CA ALA A 1076 -48.12 -47.60 -13.22
C ALA A 1076 -47.34 -47.14 -11.97
N SER A 1077 -47.93 -46.66 -10.85
CA SER A 1077 -49.21 -46.85 -10.11
C SER A 1077 -49.17 -47.87 -8.95
N ALA A 1078 -49.70 -47.43 -7.79
CA ALA A 1078 -50.30 -48.11 -6.62
C ALA A 1078 -50.02 -47.23 -5.36
N GLY A 1079 -50.95 -46.61 -4.61
CA GLY A 1079 -52.25 -47.06 -4.05
C GLY A 1079 -52.00 -47.71 -2.67
N SER A 1080 -52.54 -47.31 -1.49
CA SER A 1080 -53.93 -46.94 -1.16
C SER A 1080 -54.11 -46.43 0.30
N THR A 1081 -54.91 -45.36 0.48
CA THR A 1081 -56.05 -45.09 1.41
C THR A 1081 -56.15 -45.57 2.89
N SER A 1082 -56.57 -44.65 3.79
CA SER A 1082 -57.75 -44.72 4.72
C SER A 1082 -57.85 -43.40 5.55
N ALA A 1083 -58.91 -42.57 5.43
CA ALA A 1083 -60.25 -42.58 6.06
C ALA A 1083 -60.36 -41.94 7.48
N SER A 1084 -60.97 -40.74 7.50
CA SER A 1084 -61.93 -40.11 8.45
C SER A 1084 -61.92 -40.38 9.97
N ASP A 1085 -61.83 -39.30 10.76
CA ASP A 1085 -62.86 -38.79 11.71
C ASP A 1085 -62.23 -38.05 12.91
N GLY A 1086 -62.74 -36.85 13.22
CA GLY A 1086 -62.39 -36.11 14.43
C GLY A 1086 -62.45 -34.57 14.35
N ALA A 1087 -63.66 -34.03 14.20
CA ALA A 1087 -64.09 -32.70 14.65
C ALA A 1087 -63.77 -32.50 16.17
N GLU A 1088 -63.73 -31.35 16.84
CA GLU A 1088 -64.30 -30.00 16.65
C GLU A 1088 -63.77 -29.08 17.78
N GLN A 1089 -63.82 -27.76 17.54
CA GLN A 1089 -64.06 -26.65 18.48
C GLN A 1089 -63.10 -26.35 19.64
N VAL A 1090 -62.62 -25.09 19.70
CA VAL A 1090 -63.13 -24.05 20.64
C VAL A 1090 -62.66 -22.64 20.18
N LEU A 1091 -63.63 -21.71 20.12
CA LEU A 1091 -63.59 -20.22 20.14
C LEU A 1091 -63.45 -19.37 18.85
N THR A 1092 -64.63 -19.11 18.28
CA THR A 1092 -65.16 -17.84 17.74
C THR A 1092 -65.21 -16.67 18.74
N GLU A 1093 -65.07 -15.44 18.21
CA GLU A 1093 -65.73 -14.13 18.53
C GLU A 1093 -64.77 -13.01 18.09
N ALA A 1094 -65.08 -11.94 17.34
CA ALA A 1094 -66.31 -11.38 16.79
C ALA A 1094 -65.94 -10.47 15.59
N LEU A 1095 -66.79 -10.45 14.56
CA LEU A 1095 -66.83 -9.47 13.47
C LEU A 1095 -68.15 -8.71 13.59
N ALA A 1096 -68.07 -7.40 13.30
CA ALA A 1096 -69.11 -6.37 13.38
C ALA A 1096 -69.35 -5.77 14.77
N ASP A 1097 -68.64 -4.68 15.08
CA ASP A 1097 -69.29 -3.37 15.24
C ASP A 1097 -68.25 -2.24 15.24
N GLU A 1098 -68.66 -1.11 14.65
CA GLU A 1098 -68.22 0.27 14.93
C GLU A 1098 -66.74 0.62 14.58
N GLY A 1099 -66.45 1.54 13.65
CA GLY A 1099 -67.11 2.82 13.46
C GLY A 1099 -66.35 3.89 14.25
N GLU A 1100 -65.71 4.80 13.52
CA GLU A 1100 -65.13 6.09 13.96
C GLU A 1100 -63.65 6.17 14.36
N ALA A 1101 -63.03 7.21 13.78
CA ALA A 1101 -61.79 7.89 14.18
C ALA A 1101 -60.43 7.34 13.73
N GLN A 1102 -60.25 7.21 12.41
CA GLN A 1102 -59.11 7.86 11.75
C GLN A 1102 -59.55 9.24 11.25
N LYS A 1103 -59.16 10.29 11.98
CA LYS A 1103 -58.97 11.65 11.46
C LYS A 1103 -57.81 12.27 12.22
N GLU A 1104 -57.04 13.04 11.46
CA GLU A 1104 -55.80 13.76 11.76
C GLU A 1104 -54.51 12.96 11.58
N GLU A 1105 -53.64 13.21 10.59
CA GLU A 1105 -53.63 14.13 9.46
C GLU A 1105 -52.68 13.55 8.39
N GLN A 1106 -53.24 13.14 7.26
CA GLN A 1106 -52.59 13.21 5.96
C GLN A 1106 -53.24 14.40 5.23
N SER A 1107 -52.48 15.48 5.06
CA SER A 1107 -52.64 16.45 3.97
C SER A 1107 -51.22 16.95 3.71
N MET A 1108 -50.55 16.56 2.65
CA MET A 1108 -50.57 17.07 1.27
C MET A 1108 -49.53 16.12 0.62
N TRP A 1109 -49.72 15.48 -0.52
CA TRP A 1109 -49.88 16.02 -1.85
C TRP A 1109 -50.38 14.87 -2.73
N GLY A 1110 -51.54 15.04 -3.36
CA GLY A 1110 -52.07 14.12 -4.37
C GLY A 1110 -52.02 14.78 -5.74
N ASP A 1111 -51.64 13.97 -6.73
CA ASP A 1111 -51.56 14.34 -8.14
C ASP A 1111 -52.94 14.63 -8.75
N GLU A 1112 -52.93 15.54 -9.73
CA GLU A 1112 -54.02 15.96 -10.60
C GLU A 1112 -54.27 14.90 -11.70
N ASP A 1113 -55.52 14.64 -12.08
CA ASP A 1113 -56.03 15.06 -13.41
C ASP A 1113 -57.50 14.67 -13.72
N GLU A 1114 -58.04 15.49 -14.63
CA GLU A 1114 -59.25 15.38 -15.47
C GLU A 1114 -60.54 16.13 -15.06
N GLY A 1115 -60.89 17.13 -15.89
CA GLY A 1115 -62.27 17.31 -16.38
C GLY A 1115 -62.99 18.65 -16.20
N ALA A 1116 -62.63 19.64 -17.04
CA ALA A 1116 -63.49 20.53 -17.85
C ALA A 1116 -64.58 21.48 -17.25
N GLU A 1117 -64.62 22.67 -17.88
CA GLU A 1117 -65.71 23.67 -18.05
C GLU A 1117 -66.04 24.67 -16.91
N SER A 1118 -65.63 25.94 -17.06
CA SER A 1118 -66.51 27.05 -17.50
C SER A 1118 -65.87 28.45 -17.29
N ASP A 1119 -65.86 29.22 -18.38
CA ASP A 1119 -66.00 30.68 -18.53
C ASP A 1119 -65.59 31.64 -17.39
N ALA A 1120 -64.62 32.53 -17.66
CA ALA A 1120 -64.88 33.98 -17.79
C ALA A 1120 -63.59 34.81 -17.99
N SER A 1121 -63.71 35.73 -18.94
CA SER A 1121 -62.80 36.79 -19.41
C SER A 1121 -62.41 37.88 -18.39
N GLY A 1122 -61.28 38.55 -18.62
CA GLY A 1122 -61.03 39.94 -18.20
C GLY A 1122 -59.60 40.19 -17.66
N MET A 1123 -58.62 40.65 -18.44
CA MET A 1123 -58.38 42.03 -18.91
C MET A 1123 -57.63 42.93 -17.91
N ALA A 1124 -56.49 43.44 -18.40
CA ALA A 1124 -55.91 44.78 -18.19
C ALA A 1124 -55.05 45.13 -16.95
N ASP A 1125 -53.85 45.61 -17.30
CA ASP A 1125 -53.17 46.84 -16.86
C ASP A 1125 -52.46 46.94 -15.50
N ILE A 1126 -51.12 47.02 -15.61
CA ILE A 1126 -50.19 47.58 -14.63
C ILE A 1126 -49.82 49.00 -15.10
N PRO A 1127 -49.93 50.04 -14.27
CA PRO A 1127 -49.26 51.31 -14.51
C PRO A 1127 -48.00 51.48 -13.66
N ASP A 1128 -47.07 52.18 -14.29
CA ASP A 1128 -45.77 52.67 -13.88
C ASP A 1128 -45.84 53.93 -12.97
N SER A 1129 -44.74 54.27 -12.28
CA SER A 1129 -44.27 55.60 -11.80
C SER A 1129 -43.44 55.50 -10.50
N SER A 1130 -42.10 55.71 -10.59
CA SER A 1130 -41.31 56.92 -10.19
C SER A 1130 -41.05 57.06 -8.67
N GLU A 1131 -39.87 57.38 -8.09
CA GLU A 1131 -38.81 58.39 -8.35
C GLU A 1131 -37.49 57.96 -7.63
N ALA A 1132 -36.28 58.14 -8.23
CA ALA A 1132 -35.17 59.11 -7.94
C ALA A 1132 -34.58 59.10 -6.50
N GLU A 1133 -33.26 59.08 -6.22
CA GLU A 1133 -32.08 59.90 -6.62
C GLU A 1133 -30.76 59.07 -6.45
N ALA A 1134 -29.80 59.00 -7.38
CA ALA A 1134 -28.72 59.92 -7.82
C ALA A 1134 -27.40 59.89 -6.98
N GLY A 1135 -26.25 59.68 -7.66
CA GLY A 1135 -24.89 59.83 -7.11
C GLY A 1135 -23.76 59.18 -7.95
N ASP A 1136 -23.31 59.91 -8.99
CA ASP A 1136 -22.30 59.58 -10.02
C ASP A 1136 -20.84 59.36 -9.58
N ALA A 1137 -20.06 58.61 -10.38
CA ALA A 1137 -18.94 59.16 -11.19
C ALA A 1137 -18.16 58.09 -12.01
N ALA A 1138 -18.35 58.14 -13.34
CA ALA A 1138 -17.43 58.03 -14.49
C ALA A 1138 -16.16 57.12 -14.45
N GLY A 1139 -15.76 56.40 -15.51
CA GLY A 1139 -16.26 56.31 -16.89
C GLY A 1139 -15.17 55.77 -17.82
N SER A 1140 -15.56 55.09 -18.92
CA SER A 1140 -15.10 55.33 -20.30
C SER A 1140 -15.58 54.21 -21.22
N ALA A 1141 -16.38 54.61 -22.21
CA ALA A 1141 -17.03 53.83 -23.24
C ALA A 1141 -16.09 53.35 -24.37
N GLY A 1142 -16.62 52.49 -25.23
CA GLY A 1142 -16.05 52.18 -26.54
C GLY A 1142 -16.73 51.00 -27.21
N ASP A 1143 -17.87 51.27 -27.84
CA ASP A 1143 -18.66 50.45 -28.76
C ASP A 1143 -17.81 49.73 -29.83
N TRP A 1144 -18.28 48.59 -30.35
CA TRP A 1144 -18.46 48.33 -31.79
C TRP A 1144 -19.45 47.17 -31.97
N GLU A 1145 -20.59 47.50 -32.58
CA GLU A 1145 -21.69 46.64 -33.02
C GLU A 1145 -21.30 45.74 -34.22
N GLU A 1146 -22.12 44.69 -34.41
CA GLU A 1146 -22.66 44.19 -35.70
C GLU A 1146 -21.67 43.62 -36.75
N GLU A 1147 -21.93 42.56 -37.51
CA GLU A 1147 -23.15 41.95 -38.08
C GLU A 1147 -22.72 40.52 -38.52
N ALA A 1148 -23.47 39.45 -38.25
CA ALA A 1148 -24.60 38.90 -39.03
C ALA A 1148 -24.23 38.04 -40.27
N GLY A 1149 -25.01 36.97 -40.47
CA GLY A 1149 -25.12 36.21 -41.73
C GLY A 1149 -24.43 34.85 -41.70
N ALA A 1150 -25.05 33.74 -41.26
CA ALA A 1150 -26.20 33.02 -41.84
C ALA A 1150 -25.82 32.08 -43.01
N ASP A 1151 -26.35 30.86 -42.85
CA ASP A 1151 -26.82 29.92 -43.86
C ASP A 1151 -25.88 28.83 -44.42
N ASP A 1152 -26.40 27.61 -44.18
CA ASP A 1152 -26.60 26.51 -45.12
C ASP A 1152 -25.64 25.31 -45.19
N GLU A 1153 -26.29 24.19 -44.88
CA GLU A 1153 -26.32 22.93 -45.62
C GLU A 1153 -25.18 21.90 -45.47
N ASP A 1154 -25.67 20.71 -45.11
CA ASP A 1154 -25.32 19.40 -45.66
C ASP A 1154 -24.10 18.61 -45.18
N ASN A 1155 -24.46 17.42 -44.66
CA ASN A 1155 -23.87 16.11 -44.93
C ASN A 1155 -22.46 15.78 -44.40
N GLY A 1156 -22.48 14.91 -43.39
CA GLY A 1156 -21.56 13.78 -43.29
C GLY A 1156 -20.35 14.01 -42.41
N TRP A 1157 -20.37 13.47 -41.19
CA TRP A 1157 -19.67 12.24 -40.78
C TRP A 1157 -19.97 11.93 -39.31
#